data_AF-A0A932NYU1-F1
#
_entry.id   AF-A0A932NYU1-F1
#
_cell.length_a   1.000
_cell.length_b   1.000
_cell.length_c   1.000
_cell.angle_alpha   90.00
_cell.angle_beta   90.00
_cell.angle_gamma   90.00
#
_symmetry.space_group_name_H-M   'P 1'
#
loop_
_entity.id
_entity.type
_entity.pdbx_description
1 polymer ?
#
loop_
_entity_poly.entity_id
_entity_poly.type
_entity_poly.pdbx_seq_one_letter_code
_entity_poly.pdbx_strand_id
1 'polypeptide(L)'
;MSFTMLHRTQTGDTAKAFRVSLRASDQALQQRFLNGASVRELLHERAALIDGLLLEVWAKAWGATASDRVALVAVGGYGRGELHPFSDIDLLILLDQGQHDAFQPPIERFIGLLWDIGLQIGHSVRSVQECVDTARQDITIATTLMEARLLSGPAALFDSLRAAIGPDRIWPVKDFFEAKWQEQIRRHHKYHDTAYNLEPNIKEGPGGLRDIQTLAWVTQRHFGSRSLHDLVGHGFLTEGEYASLIEGQDFLWRIRYALHVTTDRREDRLVFDHQRTLAAQFGYQNHGPVLAVEQFMKRYYRTVMELSRLSEMLLQHFQEAILYADSPHRIVRINNRFQTRDDFIEVSYDTAFKHHPFALLEIFLLLAQHPEIKGVRASTIRLIRDHRHLIDETFRADLRCRTLFMELLRQPHGIAHELSRMNRYGILAAYLPAFGNIVGQMQHDLFHVYTVDEHTLFLIRNLRRYSVPEYAHEFPLCSTLFQRLPKPEILYLAGLFHDIAKGRGGDHSELGADDATAFCLLHGMSQYDARLVAWLVKHHLIMSTTAQRHDIADPDVVNIFAGRVGDQVHLDYLYLLTAADIRATNPTLWNSWKDALLTELYLGATRALRRGLEHPIDQAERIQETQHQALMRLHNLGVDETAAGNFWRELGDEYFLRYSADEIAWHTQAISSSYAIHLPLILIRQRTERGGTEIFIYTHDQDRLFAATAGALDQLGLTIVDARIITARNGYTVNTYIVLEESGEPIDNPHRIEEITALLKRQLAQSPLPAPRVTRRARRQLQHFPIPTQITFSDDPRNRRTVLEVVTADRPGLLSDVGRAFVDCKIRLQNAKIATFGARAEDIFFITDTHNRPITSESDLARLRDVLIRYLDKCQ
;
A
#
# COMPACT_ATOMS: atom_id res chain seq x y z
N MET A 1 -30.00 28.79 -17.13
CA MET A 1 -30.00 30.18 -16.62
C MET A 1 -29.21 31.01 -17.61
N SER A 2 -29.85 31.93 -18.34
CA SER A 2 -29.20 32.68 -19.43
C SER A 2 -28.57 33.98 -18.92
N PHE A 3 -27.33 34.27 -19.35
CA PHE A 3 -26.51 35.44 -18.97
C PHE A 3 -26.99 36.77 -19.59
N THR A 4 -28.24 36.86 -20.04
CA THR A 4 -28.69 37.94 -20.91
C THR A 4 -29.24 39.12 -20.09
N MET A 5 -28.38 39.92 -19.45
CA MET A 5 -28.66 41.33 -19.11
C MET A 5 -27.43 42.06 -18.51
N LEU A 6 -26.40 42.34 -19.31
CA LEU A 6 -25.29 43.23 -18.91
C LEU A 6 -24.78 44.07 -20.10
N HIS A 7 -25.58 45.04 -20.55
CA HIS A 7 -25.14 46.07 -21.49
C HIS A 7 -24.89 47.40 -20.75
N ARG A 8 -23.62 47.86 -20.83
CA ARG A 8 -23.05 49.13 -20.35
C ARG A 8 -22.63 49.19 -18.87
N THR A 9 -21.50 48.60 -18.55
CA THR A 9 -20.73 48.94 -17.33
C THR A 9 -19.22 48.90 -17.60
N GLN A 10 -18.44 49.66 -16.82
CA GLN A 10 -16.97 49.69 -16.90
C GLN A 10 -16.37 48.29 -16.71
N THR A 11 -15.18 48.02 -17.26
CA THR A 11 -14.53 46.68 -17.28
C THR A 11 -14.47 46.00 -15.91
N GLY A 12 -14.19 46.74 -14.83
CA GLY A 12 -14.16 46.20 -13.46
C GLY A 12 -15.53 45.76 -12.91
N ASP A 13 -16.62 46.36 -13.38
CA ASP A 13 -17.98 46.03 -12.94
C ASP A 13 -18.54 44.81 -13.72
N THR A 14 -18.09 44.65 -14.98
CA THR A 14 -18.39 43.46 -15.80
C THR A 14 -17.75 42.19 -15.23
N ALA A 15 -16.45 42.21 -14.89
CA ALA A 15 -15.77 41.06 -14.30
C ALA A 15 -16.39 40.64 -12.96
N LYS A 16 -16.79 41.62 -12.14
CA LYS A 16 -17.48 41.39 -10.87
C LYS A 16 -18.84 40.72 -11.08
N ALA A 17 -19.62 41.15 -12.06
CA ALA A 17 -20.92 40.54 -12.35
C ALA A 17 -20.79 39.08 -12.83
N PHE A 18 -19.81 38.79 -13.69
CA PHE A 18 -19.49 37.42 -14.10
C PHE A 18 -19.04 36.55 -12.92
N ARG A 19 -18.19 37.07 -12.02
CA ARG A 19 -17.80 36.38 -10.77
C ARG A 19 -18.99 35.98 -9.92
N VAL A 20 -19.93 36.90 -9.72
CA VAL A 20 -21.14 36.66 -8.92
C VAL A 20 -22.00 35.58 -9.58
N SER A 21 -22.22 35.68 -10.89
CA SER A 21 -23.02 34.70 -11.62
C SER A 21 -22.38 33.31 -11.68
N LEU A 22 -21.05 33.23 -11.82
CA LEU A 22 -20.33 31.96 -11.82
C LEU A 22 -20.46 31.26 -10.46
N ARG A 23 -20.26 32.00 -9.36
CA ARG A 23 -20.44 31.47 -8.00
C ARG A 23 -21.85 30.98 -7.75
N ALA A 24 -22.86 31.75 -8.18
CA ALA A 24 -24.26 31.35 -8.04
C ALA A 24 -24.58 30.07 -8.83
N SER A 25 -24.05 29.95 -10.06
CA SER A 25 -24.22 28.76 -10.90
C SER A 25 -23.52 27.54 -10.31
N ASP A 26 -22.27 27.67 -9.86
CA ASP A 26 -21.53 26.57 -9.23
C ASP A 26 -22.25 26.10 -7.93
N GLN A 27 -22.77 27.02 -7.12
CA GLN A 27 -23.60 26.69 -5.95
C GLN A 27 -24.90 25.96 -6.33
N ALA A 28 -25.58 26.39 -7.39
CA ALA A 28 -26.80 25.72 -7.86
C ALA A 28 -26.52 24.29 -8.36
N LEU A 29 -25.43 24.09 -9.10
CA LEU A 29 -25.00 22.76 -9.54
C LEU A 29 -24.64 21.86 -8.34
N GLN A 30 -23.93 22.42 -7.35
CA GLN A 30 -23.61 21.70 -6.11
C GLN A 30 -24.86 21.27 -5.35
N GLN A 31 -25.86 22.14 -5.20
CA GLN A 31 -27.12 21.78 -4.53
C GLN A 31 -27.88 20.68 -5.28
N ARG A 32 -27.89 20.73 -6.62
CA ARG A 32 -28.49 19.65 -7.43
C ARG A 32 -27.75 18.33 -7.26
N PHE A 33 -26.42 18.36 -7.19
CA PHE A 33 -25.62 17.17 -6.90
C PHE A 33 -26.00 16.55 -5.56
N LEU A 34 -26.10 17.37 -4.50
CA LEU A 34 -26.52 16.91 -3.17
C LEU A 34 -27.94 16.33 -3.15
N ASN A 35 -28.82 16.82 -4.04
CA ASN A 35 -30.18 16.30 -4.23
C ASN A 35 -30.26 15.08 -5.17
N GLY A 36 -29.12 14.51 -5.59
CA GLY A 36 -29.08 13.26 -6.36
C GLY A 36 -29.20 13.41 -7.88
N ALA A 37 -28.98 14.60 -8.44
CA ALA A 37 -28.93 14.78 -9.90
C ALA A 37 -27.80 13.98 -10.55
N SER A 38 -27.96 13.63 -11.83
CA SER A 38 -26.96 12.90 -12.61
C SER A 38 -25.67 13.70 -12.74
N VAL A 39 -24.55 13.12 -12.31
CA VAL A 39 -23.24 13.80 -12.42
C VAL A 39 -22.90 14.11 -13.88
N ARG A 40 -23.21 13.22 -14.81
CA ARG A 40 -22.98 13.39 -16.25
C ARG A 40 -23.68 14.65 -16.78
N GLU A 41 -24.95 14.84 -16.41
CA GLU A 41 -25.70 16.04 -16.78
C GLU A 41 -25.06 17.30 -16.20
N LEU A 42 -24.68 17.26 -14.91
CA LEU A 42 -24.06 18.41 -14.23
C LEU A 42 -22.73 18.83 -14.87
N LEU A 43 -21.91 17.89 -15.33
CA LEU A 43 -20.64 18.19 -16.02
C LEU A 43 -20.89 18.90 -17.36
N HIS A 44 -21.82 18.39 -18.16
CA HIS A 44 -22.17 18.99 -19.45
C HIS A 44 -22.86 20.35 -19.30
N GLU A 45 -23.74 20.49 -18.31
CA GLU A 45 -24.36 21.77 -17.98
C GLU A 45 -23.31 22.80 -17.53
N ARG A 46 -22.34 22.40 -16.70
CA ARG A 46 -21.23 23.28 -16.31
C ARG A 46 -20.42 23.72 -17.53
N ALA A 47 -20.09 22.80 -18.43
CA ALA A 47 -19.39 23.13 -19.66
C ALA A 47 -20.19 24.15 -20.51
N ALA A 48 -21.49 23.94 -20.69
CA ALA A 48 -22.36 24.85 -21.43
C ALA A 48 -22.48 26.25 -20.78
N LEU A 49 -22.48 26.32 -19.44
CA LEU A 49 -22.45 27.59 -18.72
C LEU A 49 -21.14 28.35 -18.96
N ILE A 50 -20.01 27.65 -18.95
CA ILE A 50 -18.71 28.25 -19.26
C ILE A 50 -18.64 28.65 -20.74
N ASP A 51 -19.16 27.84 -21.67
CA ASP A 51 -19.27 28.20 -23.09
C ASP A 51 -19.98 29.55 -23.26
N GLY A 52 -21.15 29.70 -22.63
CA GLY A 52 -21.92 30.95 -22.69
C GLY A 52 -21.13 32.15 -22.17
N LEU A 53 -20.42 31.99 -21.03
CA LEU A 53 -19.56 33.04 -20.48
C LEU A 53 -18.39 33.39 -21.42
N LEU A 54 -17.71 32.37 -21.95
CA LEU A 54 -16.58 32.56 -22.86
C LEU A 54 -17.00 33.27 -24.15
N LEU A 55 -18.17 32.94 -24.70
CA LEU A 55 -18.70 33.58 -25.90
C LEU A 55 -18.99 35.07 -25.67
N GLU A 56 -19.57 35.41 -24.52
CA GLU A 56 -19.82 36.81 -24.14
C GLU A 56 -18.51 37.59 -23.93
N VAL A 57 -17.53 37.00 -23.25
CA VAL A 57 -16.22 37.61 -23.03
C VAL A 57 -15.44 37.75 -24.35
N TRP A 58 -15.51 36.74 -25.21
CA TRP A 58 -14.93 36.76 -26.55
C TRP A 58 -15.50 37.89 -27.38
N ALA A 59 -16.84 38.00 -27.47
CA ALA A 59 -17.51 39.07 -28.20
C ALA A 59 -17.10 40.47 -27.69
N LYS A 60 -16.94 40.65 -26.37
CA LYS A 60 -16.48 41.91 -25.78
C LYS A 60 -15.02 42.25 -26.08
N ALA A 61 -14.13 41.26 -26.08
CA ALA A 61 -12.70 41.48 -26.33
C ALA A 61 -12.41 41.79 -27.80
N TRP A 62 -13.17 41.16 -28.71
CA TRP A 62 -13.03 41.27 -30.16
C TRP A 62 -13.89 42.35 -30.80
N GLY A 63 -14.98 42.79 -30.16
CA GLY A 63 -15.88 43.83 -30.68
C GLY A 63 -16.45 43.49 -32.06
N ALA A 64 -16.67 44.51 -32.91
CA ALA A 64 -17.08 44.31 -34.31
C ALA A 64 -15.95 43.76 -35.23
N THR A 65 -14.78 43.47 -34.66
CA THR A 65 -13.55 43.04 -35.34
C THR A 65 -13.29 41.53 -35.20
N ALA A 66 -14.34 40.73 -34.94
CA ALA A 66 -14.24 39.28 -35.05
C ALA A 66 -13.81 38.92 -36.49
N SER A 67 -12.52 38.61 -36.64
CA SER A 67 -11.90 38.37 -37.94
C SER A 67 -12.18 36.94 -38.38
N ASP A 68 -12.40 36.73 -39.68
CA ASP A 68 -12.50 35.39 -40.29
C ASP A 68 -11.17 34.60 -40.25
N ARG A 69 -10.22 35.06 -39.43
CA ARG A 69 -8.85 34.57 -39.31
C ARG A 69 -8.52 34.01 -37.93
N VAL A 70 -9.44 34.10 -36.96
CA VAL A 70 -9.20 33.63 -35.58
C VAL A 70 -10.40 32.84 -35.05
N ALA A 71 -10.13 31.67 -34.48
CA ALA A 71 -11.13 30.82 -33.83
C ALA A 71 -10.80 30.58 -32.36
N LEU A 72 -11.84 30.57 -31.52
CA LEU A 72 -11.80 30.13 -30.13
C LEU A 72 -12.22 28.67 -30.06
N VAL A 73 -11.33 27.82 -29.56
CA VAL A 73 -11.50 26.37 -29.54
C VAL A 73 -11.30 25.88 -28.10
N ALA A 74 -12.25 25.10 -27.58
CA ALA A 74 -12.07 24.35 -26.34
C ALA A 74 -11.29 23.07 -26.62
N VAL A 75 -10.34 22.72 -25.76
CA VAL A 75 -9.49 21.52 -25.93
C VAL A 75 -9.46 20.67 -24.65
N GLY A 76 -8.92 19.45 -24.74
CA GLY A 76 -8.80 18.56 -23.59
C GLY A 76 -10.15 18.16 -22.98
N GLY A 77 -10.19 18.02 -21.64
CA GLY A 77 -11.42 17.67 -20.92
C GLY A 77 -12.56 18.68 -21.08
N TYR A 78 -12.23 19.96 -21.22
CA TYR A 78 -13.22 21.00 -21.52
C TYR A 78 -13.73 20.91 -22.96
N GLY A 79 -12.86 20.57 -23.91
CA GLY A 79 -13.23 20.27 -25.30
C GLY A 79 -14.27 19.15 -25.42
N ARG A 80 -14.13 18.08 -24.62
CA ARG A 80 -15.12 16.99 -24.50
C ARG A 80 -16.45 17.41 -23.83
N GLY A 81 -16.50 18.59 -23.22
CA GLY A 81 -17.65 19.04 -22.43
C GLY A 81 -17.77 18.34 -21.07
N GLU A 82 -16.71 17.71 -20.58
CA GLU A 82 -16.66 16.97 -19.31
C GLU A 82 -16.04 17.82 -18.19
N LEU A 83 -16.71 18.92 -17.82
CA LEU A 83 -16.11 19.93 -16.98
C LEU A 83 -16.46 19.76 -15.49
N HIS A 84 -15.57 19.10 -14.74
CA HIS A 84 -15.69 18.99 -13.28
C HIS A 84 -15.48 20.35 -12.58
N PRO A 85 -16.01 20.54 -11.35
CA PRO A 85 -15.64 21.66 -10.49
C PRO A 85 -14.11 21.74 -10.35
N PHE A 86 -13.54 22.95 -10.28
CA PHE A 86 -12.08 23.17 -10.13
C PHE A 86 -11.19 22.49 -11.19
N SER A 87 -11.76 22.07 -12.33
CA SER A 87 -10.95 21.64 -13.48
C SER A 87 -10.58 22.83 -14.34
N ASP A 88 -9.39 22.76 -14.92
CA ASP A 88 -8.85 23.77 -15.82
C ASP A 88 -9.75 23.94 -17.06
N ILE A 89 -9.89 25.18 -17.52
CA ILE A 89 -10.58 25.53 -18.76
C ILE A 89 -9.51 25.71 -19.83
N ASP A 90 -9.27 24.65 -20.61
CA ASP A 90 -8.22 24.64 -21.62
C ASP A 90 -8.71 25.17 -22.97
N LEU A 91 -8.03 26.21 -23.47
CA LEU A 91 -8.39 26.95 -24.68
C LEU A 91 -7.26 26.96 -25.71
N LEU A 92 -7.63 26.81 -26.97
CA LEU A 92 -6.79 27.10 -28.13
C LEU A 92 -7.36 28.31 -28.86
N ILE A 93 -6.57 29.36 -28.96
CA ILE A 93 -6.82 30.49 -29.85
C ILE A 93 -6.11 30.17 -31.16
N LEU A 94 -6.89 29.70 -32.13
CA LEU A 94 -6.41 29.21 -33.42
C LEU A 94 -6.33 30.36 -34.42
N LEU A 95 -5.16 30.60 -34.98
CA LEU A 95 -4.92 31.61 -36.00
C LEU A 95 -4.82 30.96 -37.39
N ASP A 96 -5.22 31.68 -38.44
CA ASP A 96 -5.08 31.20 -39.82
C ASP A 96 -3.62 31.18 -40.30
N GLN A 97 -2.79 32.09 -39.79
CA GLN A 97 -1.36 32.22 -40.04
C GLN A 97 -0.64 32.68 -38.76
N GLY A 98 0.68 32.50 -38.70
CA GLY A 98 1.53 32.92 -37.56
C GLY A 98 1.69 34.44 -37.38
N GLN A 99 0.67 35.24 -37.69
CA GLN A 99 0.66 36.69 -37.53
C GLN A 99 0.17 37.07 -36.12
N HIS A 100 0.92 36.65 -35.10
CA HIS A 100 0.58 36.84 -33.68
C HIS A 100 0.38 38.33 -33.31
N ASP A 101 1.24 39.21 -33.84
CA ASP A 101 1.28 40.64 -33.48
C ASP A 101 -0.03 41.40 -33.79
N ALA A 102 -0.72 41.04 -34.88
CA ALA A 102 -1.95 41.72 -35.30
C ALA A 102 -3.14 41.41 -34.36
N PHE A 103 -3.10 40.26 -33.69
CA PHE A 103 -4.18 39.77 -32.83
C PHE A 103 -3.81 39.80 -31.34
N GLN A 104 -2.59 40.18 -31.00
CA GLN A 104 -2.11 40.20 -29.61
C GLN A 104 -2.99 41.10 -28.70
N PRO A 105 -3.32 42.36 -29.03
CA PRO A 105 -4.12 43.19 -28.13
C PRO A 105 -5.53 42.64 -27.78
N PRO A 106 -6.36 42.15 -28.73
CA PRO A 106 -7.64 41.52 -28.36
C PRO A 106 -7.47 40.22 -27.58
N ILE A 107 -6.43 39.43 -27.86
CA ILE A 107 -6.13 38.19 -27.13
C ILE A 107 -5.75 38.50 -25.68
N GLU A 108 -4.88 39.47 -25.43
CA GLU A 108 -4.49 39.90 -24.08
C GLU A 108 -5.68 40.44 -23.29
N ARG A 109 -6.56 41.23 -23.92
CA ARG A 109 -7.79 41.69 -23.27
C ARG A 109 -8.73 40.54 -22.92
N PHE A 110 -8.88 39.56 -23.81
CA PHE A 110 -9.70 38.37 -23.58
C PHE A 110 -9.17 37.58 -22.39
N ILE A 111 -7.89 37.20 -22.41
CA ILE A 111 -7.23 36.43 -21.36
C ILE A 111 -7.24 37.20 -20.03
N GLY A 112 -6.91 38.49 -20.05
CA GLY A 112 -6.94 39.36 -18.89
C GLY A 112 -8.32 39.39 -18.23
N LEU A 113 -9.39 39.50 -19.02
CA LEU A 113 -10.75 39.48 -18.48
C LEU A 113 -11.13 38.11 -17.89
N LEU A 114 -10.68 37.00 -18.45
CA LEU A 114 -10.92 35.66 -17.87
C LEU A 114 -10.22 35.49 -16.51
N TRP A 115 -8.99 35.99 -16.38
CA TRP A 115 -8.29 36.04 -15.10
C TRP A 115 -8.97 36.99 -14.11
N ASP A 116 -9.43 38.16 -14.58
CA ASP A 116 -10.21 39.07 -13.75
C ASP A 116 -11.52 38.44 -13.30
N ILE A 117 -12.13 37.53 -14.07
CA ILE A 117 -13.31 36.75 -13.65
C ILE A 117 -12.93 35.66 -12.63
N GLY A 118 -11.65 35.32 -12.50
CA GLY A 118 -11.15 34.30 -11.59
C GLY A 118 -11.21 32.88 -12.15
N LEU A 119 -11.25 32.73 -13.48
CA LEU A 119 -11.19 31.42 -14.13
C LEU A 119 -9.74 30.90 -14.14
N GLN A 120 -9.58 29.60 -13.85
CA GLN A 120 -8.33 28.88 -14.06
C GLN A 120 -8.27 28.43 -15.54
N ILE A 121 -7.54 29.18 -16.35
CA ILE A 121 -7.42 28.94 -17.80
C ILE A 121 -6.04 28.40 -18.16
N GLY A 122 -6.01 27.25 -18.83
CA GLY A 122 -4.90 26.86 -19.68
C GLY A 122 -5.14 27.42 -21.06
N HIS A 123 -4.17 28.09 -21.69
CA HIS A 123 -4.38 28.56 -23.07
C HIS A 123 -3.14 28.45 -23.92
N SER A 124 -3.35 28.35 -25.23
CA SER A 124 -2.31 28.47 -26.25
C SER A 124 -2.82 29.30 -27.42
N VAL A 125 -1.91 30.06 -28.04
CA VAL A 125 -2.18 30.82 -29.27
C VAL A 125 -1.30 30.21 -30.35
N ARG A 126 -1.90 29.60 -31.37
CA ARG A 126 -1.16 28.86 -32.40
C ARG A 126 -1.88 28.93 -33.74
N SER A 127 -1.11 28.94 -34.81
CA SER A 127 -1.56 28.61 -36.16
C SER A 127 -1.76 27.11 -36.32
N VAL A 128 -2.45 26.70 -37.40
CA VAL A 128 -2.61 25.27 -37.75
C VAL A 128 -1.25 24.57 -37.85
N GLN A 129 -0.24 25.20 -38.46
CA GLN A 129 1.08 24.62 -38.62
C GLN A 129 1.81 24.43 -37.29
N GLU A 130 1.78 25.43 -36.40
CA GLU A 130 2.38 25.32 -35.06
C GLU A 130 1.69 24.23 -34.22
N CYS A 131 0.37 24.06 -34.36
CA CYS A 131 -0.36 22.95 -33.75
C CYS A 131 0.14 21.59 -34.26
N VAL A 132 0.36 21.46 -35.57
CA VAL A 132 0.91 20.23 -36.18
C VAL A 132 2.32 19.95 -35.68
N ASP A 133 3.20 20.96 -35.68
CA ASP A 133 4.61 20.78 -35.31
C ASP A 133 4.77 20.38 -33.84
N THR A 134 4.01 21.01 -32.94
CA THR A 134 3.99 20.66 -31.52
C THR A 134 3.36 19.29 -31.27
N ALA A 135 2.23 18.99 -31.93
CA ALA A 135 1.56 17.71 -31.79
C ALA A 135 2.39 16.54 -32.32
N ARG A 136 3.22 16.73 -33.35
CA ARG A 136 4.16 15.68 -33.84
C ARG A 136 5.19 15.28 -32.80
N GLN A 137 5.61 16.21 -31.94
CA GLN A 137 6.66 15.99 -30.95
C GLN A 137 6.10 15.45 -29.62
N ASP A 138 4.84 15.73 -29.31
CA ASP A 138 4.20 15.33 -28.06
C ASP A 138 2.77 14.77 -28.28
N ILE A 139 2.61 13.47 -28.00
CA ILE A 139 1.33 12.76 -28.10
C ILE A 139 0.26 13.32 -27.14
N THR A 140 0.66 13.96 -26.05
CA THR A 140 -0.26 14.63 -25.10
C THR A 140 -0.91 15.83 -25.76
N ILE A 141 -0.17 16.57 -26.59
CA ILE A 141 -0.73 17.68 -27.39
C ILE A 141 -1.64 17.11 -28.48
N ALA A 142 -1.24 16.04 -29.16
CA ALA A 142 -2.06 15.39 -30.18
C ALA A 142 -3.43 14.94 -29.62
N THR A 143 -3.43 14.25 -28.47
CA THR A 143 -4.67 13.84 -27.77
C THR A 143 -5.52 15.04 -27.35
N THR A 144 -4.90 16.09 -26.81
CA THR A 144 -5.60 17.34 -26.45
C THR A 144 -6.31 17.99 -27.64
N LEU A 145 -5.67 18.01 -28.82
CA LEU A 145 -6.23 18.56 -30.06
C LEU A 145 -7.29 17.64 -30.70
N MET A 146 -7.20 16.33 -30.54
CA MET A 146 -8.23 15.38 -31.01
C MET A 146 -9.58 15.62 -30.31
N GLU A 147 -9.53 16.12 -29.08
CA GLU A 147 -10.70 16.46 -28.26
C GLU A 147 -11.24 17.87 -28.50
N ALA A 148 -10.71 18.57 -29.50
CA ALA A 148 -11.06 19.94 -29.76
C ALA A 148 -12.53 20.12 -30.19
N ARG A 149 -13.13 21.21 -29.70
CA ARG A 149 -14.48 21.66 -30.03
C ARG A 149 -14.48 23.16 -30.31
N LEU A 150 -14.97 23.54 -31.49
CA LEU A 150 -15.11 24.95 -31.85
C LEU A 150 -16.16 25.62 -30.95
N LEU A 151 -15.78 26.74 -30.32
CA LEU A 151 -16.71 27.60 -29.58
C LEU A 151 -17.17 28.77 -30.46
N SER A 152 -16.22 29.47 -31.08
CA SER A 152 -16.51 30.65 -31.91
C SER A 152 -15.46 30.84 -33.00
N GLY A 153 -15.82 31.49 -34.11
CA GLY A 153 -14.94 31.78 -35.24
C GLY A 153 -15.18 30.88 -36.47
N PRO A 154 -14.27 30.92 -37.47
CA PRO A 154 -14.48 30.27 -38.76
C PRO A 154 -14.43 28.74 -38.67
N ALA A 155 -15.52 28.08 -39.05
CA ALA A 155 -15.59 26.62 -39.12
C ALA A 155 -14.52 26.03 -40.07
N ALA A 156 -14.28 26.68 -41.22
CA ALA A 156 -13.27 26.25 -42.19
C ALA A 156 -11.84 26.21 -41.60
N LEU A 157 -11.50 27.15 -40.72
CA LEU A 157 -10.20 27.19 -40.04
C LEU A 157 -10.08 26.02 -39.06
N PHE A 158 -11.14 25.73 -38.31
CA PHE A 158 -11.19 24.60 -37.40
C PHE A 158 -11.14 23.24 -38.13
N ASP A 159 -11.86 23.11 -39.25
CA ASP A 159 -11.81 21.91 -40.08
C ASP A 159 -10.43 21.70 -40.72
N SER A 160 -9.74 22.79 -41.08
CA SER A 160 -8.34 22.73 -41.53
C SER A 160 -7.41 22.17 -40.45
N LEU A 161 -7.59 22.60 -39.19
CA LEU A 161 -6.87 22.00 -38.05
C LEU A 161 -7.16 20.50 -37.93
N ARG A 162 -8.44 20.10 -37.95
CA ARG A 162 -8.85 18.69 -37.82
C ARG A 162 -8.25 17.81 -38.91
N ALA A 163 -8.24 18.30 -40.15
CA ALA A 163 -7.62 17.59 -41.27
C ALA A 163 -6.10 17.50 -41.12
N ALA A 164 -5.44 18.57 -40.65
CA ALA A 164 -3.99 18.62 -40.50
C ALA A 164 -3.45 17.71 -39.38
N ILE A 165 -4.23 17.46 -38.32
CA ILE A 165 -3.86 16.57 -37.21
C ILE A 165 -4.33 15.11 -37.40
N GLY A 166 -4.95 14.80 -38.55
CA GLY A 166 -5.49 13.48 -38.86
C GLY A 166 -4.42 12.36 -38.87
N PRO A 167 -4.83 11.09 -38.78
CA PRO A 167 -3.93 9.93 -38.75
C PRO A 167 -3.02 9.81 -39.99
N ASP A 168 -3.44 10.35 -41.13
CA ASP A 168 -2.63 10.32 -42.37
C ASP A 168 -1.50 11.38 -42.40
N ARG A 169 -1.43 12.26 -41.39
CA ARG A 169 -0.54 13.44 -41.40
C ARG A 169 0.46 13.46 -40.25
N ILE A 170 0.00 13.12 -39.06
CA ILE A 170 0.79 13.01 -37.83
C ILE A 170 0.35 11.74 -37.14
N TRP A 171 1.17 11.14 -36.27
CA TRP A 171 0.80 9.95 -35.48
C TRP A 171 -0.13 8.96 -36.21
N PRO A 172 0.39 8.23 -37.21
CA PRO A 172 -0.33 7.13 -37.83
C PRO A 172 -0.92 6.17 -36.79
N VAL A 173 -2.01 5.49 -37.12
CA VAL A 173 -2.77 4.68 -36.15
C VAL A 173 -1.89 3.71 -35.37
N LYS A 174 -0.95 3.03 -36.05
CA LYS A 174 0.00 2.09 -35.44
C LYS A 174 0.90 2.79 -34.40
N ASP A 175 1.56 3.88 -34.78
CA ASP A 175 2.47 4.64 -33.91
C ASP A 175 1.73 5.28 -32.72
N PHE A 176 0.52 5.79 -32.96
CA PHE A 176 -0.32 6.38 -31.92
C PHE A 176 -0.72 5.34 -30.86
N PHE A 177 -1.20 4.18 -31.31
CA PHE A 177 -1.61 3.10 -30.42
C PHE A 177 -0.45 2.62 -29.55
N GLU A 178 0.70 2.33 -30.16
CA GLU A 178 1.90 1.87 -29.43
C GLU A 178 2.33 2.91 -28.38
N ALA A 179 2.40 4.19 -28.75
CA ALA A 179 2.78 5.26 -27.84
C ALA A 179 1.80 5.42 -26.66
N LYS A 180 0.48 5.33 -26.91
CA LYS A 180 -0.54 5.37 -25.84
C LYS A 180 -0.50 4.15 -24.93
N TRP A 181 -0.27 2.97 -25.50
CA TRP A 181 -0.11 1.73 -24.74
C TRP A 181 1.09 1.81 -23.79
N GLN A 182 2.25 2.27 -24.28
CA GLN A 182 3.45 2.47 -23.45
C GLN A 182 3.29 3.60 -22.41
N GLU A 183 2.51 4.64 -22.70
CA GLU A 183 2.14 5.66 -21.71
C GLU A 183 1.31 5.06 -20.57
N GLN A 184 0.31 4.23 -20.90
CA GLN A 184 -0.54 3.56 -19.91
C GLN A 184 0.27 2.61 -19.00
N ILE A 185 1.16 1.80 -19.57
CA ILE A 185 2.06 0.92 -18.80
C ILE A 185 2.93 1.74 -17.83
N ARG A 186 3.60 2.79 -18.31
CA ARG A 186 4.44 3.66 -17.46
C ARG A 186 3.65 4.35 -16.36
N ARG A 187 2.41 4.78 -16.67
CA ARG A 187 1.52 5.42 -15.69
C ARG A 187 1.11 4.41 -14.62
N HIS A 188 0.72 3.18 -14.97
CA HIS A 188 0.38 2.14 -14.00
C HIS A 188 1.56 1.79 -13.08
N HIS A 189 2.78 1.68 -13.62
CA HIS A 189 3.99 1.43 -12.82
C HIS A 189 4.24 2.52 -11.76
N LYS A 190 3.98 3.79 -12.08
CA LYS A 190 4.09 4.90 -11.12
C LYS A 190 3.13 4.76 -9.92
N TYR A 191 2.05 4.00 -10.09
CA TYR A 191 1.06 3.68 -9.05
C TYR A 191 1.17 2.22 -8.57
N HIS A 192 2.35 1.60 -8.67
CA HIS A 192 2.64 0.23 -8.22
C HIS A 192 1.82 -0.87 -8.93
N ASP A 193 1.35 -0.59 -10.15
CA ASP A 193 0.59 -1.53 -11.01
C ASP A 193 -0.69 -2.08 -10.39
N THR A 194 -1.21 -1.45 -9.34
CA THR A 194 -2.30 -1.98 -8.52
C THR A 194 -3.40 -0.94 -8.33
N ALA A 195 -4.63 -1.32 -8.66
CA ALA A 195 -5.83 -0.52 -8.40
C ALA A 195 -6.19 -0.48 -6.91
N TYR A 196 -5.56 -1.32 -6.09
CA TYR A 196 -6.01 -1.70 -4.75
C TYR A 196 -5.32 -0.94 -3.62
N ASN A 197 -4.59 0.12 -3.92
CA ASN A 197 -4.04 1.01 -2.88
C ASN A 197 -5.17 1.56 -2.01
N LEU A 198 -5.02 1.55 -0.68
CA LEU A 198 -6.00 2.11 0.25
C LEU A 198 -6.28 3.61 0.06
N GLU A 199 -5.35 4.38 -0.53
CA GLU A 199 -5.60 5.78 -0.95
C GLU A 199 -5.48 5.96 -2.47
N PRO A 200 -6.43 5.41 -3.25
CA PRO A 200 -6.29 5.26 -4.69
C PRO A 200 -6.45 6.61 -5.42
N ASN A 201 -5.82 6.71 -6.60
CA ASN A 201 -6.05 7.82 -7.53
C ASN A 201 -7.13 7.43 -8.55
N ILE A 202 -8.27 8.12 -8.50
CA ILE A 202 -9.45 7.76 -9.32
C ILE A 202 -9.29 8.08 -10.81
N LYS A 203 -8.29 8.90 -11.15
CA LYS A 203 -8.05 9.36 -12.53
C LYS A 203 -6.92 8.59 -13.20
N GLU A 204 -5.77 8.51 -12.56
CA GLU A 204 -4.53 8.03 -13.17
C GLU A 204 -4.16 6.58 -12.79
N GLY A 205 -4.82 6.00 -11.78
CA GLY A 205 -4.59 4.60 -11.39
C GLY A 205 -5.16 3.58 -12.40
N PRO A 206 -4.77 2.29 -12.32
CA PRO A 206 -5.38 1.23 -13.12
C PRO A 206 -6.89 1.17 -12.92
N GLY A 207 -7.64 1.09 -14.02
CA GLY A 207 -9.11 1.16 -14.05
C GLY A 207 -9.68 2.55 -13.77
N GLY A 208 -8.84 3.58 -13.67
CA GLY A 208 -9.25 4.97 -13.48
C GLY A 208 -9.76 5.64 -14.76
N LEU A 209 -10.21 6.90 -14.64
CA LEU A 209 -10.78 7.67 -15.75
C LEU A 209 -9.85 7.79 -16.96
N ARG A 210 -8.53 7.80 -16.77
CA ARG A 210 -7.57 7.90 -17.87
C ARG A 210 -7.54 6.64 -18.73
N ASP A 211 -7.84 5.46 -18.19
CA ASP A 211 -7.91 4.22 -18.99
C ASP A 211 -9.06 4.31 -19.99
N ILE A 212 -10.22 4.82 -19.55
CA ILE A 212 -11.39 5.06 -20.39
C ILE A 212 -11.07 6.11 -21.47
N GLN A 213 -10.34 7.17 -21.11
CA GLN A 213 -9.89 8.18 -22.07
C GLN A 213 -8.91 7.62 -23.10
N THR A 214 -7.96 6.77 -22.70
CA THR A 214 -7.07 6.07 -23.63
C THR A 214 -7.85 5.25 -24.64
N LEU A 215 -8.86 4.50 -24.19
CA LEU A 215 -9.74 3.75 -25.09
C LEU A 215 -10.47 4.66 -26.07
N ALA A 216 -11.02 5.79 -25.59
CA ALA A 216 -11.71 6.76 -26.43
C ALA A 216 -10.77 7.37 -27.49
N TRP A 217 -9.53 7.71 -27.10
CA TRP A 217 -8.53 8.24 -28.03
C TRP A 217 -8.12 7.25 -29.11
N VAL A 218 -7.87 6.00 -28.73
CA VAL A 218 -7.51 4.94 -29.69
C VAL A 218 -8.69 4.69 -30.64
N THR A 219 -9.91 4.62 -30.11
CA THR A 219 -11.15 4.49 -30.90
C THR A 219 -11.28 5.61 -31.91
N GLN A 220 -11.12 6.86 -31.47
CA GLN A 220 -11.21 8.03 -32.33
C GLN A 220 -10.11 8.06 -33.39
N ARG A 221 -8.88 7.66 -33.03
CA ARG A 221 -7.76 7.61 -33.98
C ARG A 221 -7.96 6.55 -35.04
N HIS A 222 -8.45 5.38 -34.66
CA HIS A 222 -8.55 4.23 -35.54
C HIS A 222 -9.81 4.25 -36.42
N PHE A 223 -10.98 4.58 -35.85
CA PHE A 223 -12.26 4.53 -36.54
C PHE A 223 -12.81 5.91 -36.94
N GLY A 224 -12.21 7.00 -36.46
CA GLY A 224 -12.75 8.36 -36.66
C GLY A 224 -14.00 8.65 -35.82
N SER A 225 -14.43 7.71 -34.97
CA SER A 225 -15.60 7.86 -34.11
C SER A 225 -15.30 8.66 -32.85
N ARG A 226 -16.26 9.47 -32.41
CA ARG A 226 -16.22 10.17 -31.11
C ARG A 226 -16.96 9.43 -30.00
N SER A 227 -17.61 8.32 -30.32
CA SER A 227 -18.44 7.57 -29.39
C SER A 227 -17.81 6.22 -29.07
N LEU A 228 -17.66 5.93 -27.77
CA LEU A 228 -17.28 4.59 -27.33
C LEU A 228 -18.34 3.52 -27.65
N HIS A 229 -19.60 3.93 -27.89
CA HIS A 229 -20.66 2.99 -28.28
C HIS A 229 -20.38 2.36 -29.65
N ASP A 230 -19.67 3.06 -30.54
CA ASP A 230 -19.35 2.54 -31.89
C ASP A 230 -18.45 1.29 -31.83
N LEU A 231 -17.74 1.08 -30.72
CA LEU A 231 -17.01 -0.17 -30.47
C LEU A 231 -17.93 -1.40 -30.43
N VAL A 232 -19.21 -1.22 -30.08
CA VAL A 232 -20.21 -2.30 -30.18
C VAL A 232 -20.44 -2.66 -31.64
N GLY A 233 -20.63 -1.65 -32.51
CA GLY A 233 -20.80 -1.86 -33.95
C GLY A 233 -19.60 -2.53 -34.62
N HIS A 234 -18.38 -2.29 -34.11
CA HIS A 234 -17.15 -2.93 -34.57
C HIS A 234 -16.85 -4.29 -33.90
N GLY A 235 -17.68 -4.77 -32.97
CA GLY A 235 -17.48 -6.05 -32.27
C GLY A 235 -16.37 -6.04 -31.20
N PHE A 236 -15.86 -4.86 -30.86
CA PHE A 236 -14.88 -4.67 -29.79
C PHE A 236 -15.53 -4.75 -28.41
N LEU A 237 -16.80 -4.34 -28.29
CA LEU A 237 -17.61 -4.45 -27.08
C LEU A 237 -18.93 -5.16 -27.36
N THR A 238 -19.48 -5.80 -26.33
CA THR A 238 -20.92 -6.10 -26.27
C THR A 238 -21.68 -4.95 -25.64
N GLU A 239 -23.00 -4.89 -25.82
CA GLU A 239 -23.86 -3.90 -25.15
C GLU A 239 -23.74 -3.95 -23.62
N GLY A 240 -23.61 -5.15 -23.04
CA GLY A 240 -23.42 -5.31 -21.60
C GLY A 240 -22.05 -4.80 -21.11
N GLU A 241 -20.99 -5.02 -21.89
CA GLU A 241 -19.65 -4.50 -21.59
C GLU A 241 -19.61 -2.97 -21.70
N TYR A 242 -20.28 -2.39 -22.71
CA TYR A 242 -20.44 -0.95 -22.85
C TYR A 242 -21.22 -0.34 -21.67
N ALA A 243 -22.35 -0.93 -21.28
CA ALA A 243 -23.12 -0.48 -20.13
C ALA A 243 -22.28 -0.48 -18.84
N SER A 244 -21.49 -1.54 -18.62
CA SER A 244 -20.59 -1.65 -17.45
C SER A 244 -19.50 -0.58 -17.47
N LEU A 245 -18.93 -0.28 -18.64
CA LEU A 245 -17.94 0.79 -18.81
C LEU A 245 -18.51 2.16 -18.46
N ILE A 246 -19.72 2.45 -18.92
CA ILE A 246 -20.43 3.71 -18.68
C ILE A 246 -20.85 3.86 -17.21
N GLU A 247 -21.40 2.80 -16.61
CA GLU A 247 -21.77 2.81 -15.18
C GLU A 247 -20.53 3.06 -14.31
N GLY A 248 -19.41 2.40 -14.62
CA GLY A 248 -18.15 2.60 -13.91
C GLY A 248 -17.61 4.03 -14.08
N GLN A 249 -17.67 4.59 -15.29
CA GLN A 249 -17.30 5.99 -15.55
C GLN A 249 -18.14 6.96 -14.72
N ASP A 250 -19.46 6.80 -14.73
CA ASP A 250 -20.38 7.68 -14.00
C ASP A 250 -20.17 7.59 -12.48
N PHE A 251 -19.86 6.39 -11.96
CA PHE A 251 -19.51 6.21 -10.57
C PHE A 251 -18.21 6.94 -10.19
N LEU A 252 -17.15 6.81 -11.01
CA LEU A 252 -15.89 7.53 -10.81
C LEU A 252 -16.07 9.05 -10.93
N TRP A 253 -16.88 9.52 -11.87
CA TRP A 253 -17.24 10.93 -11.98
C TRP A 253 -17.97 11.44 -10.75
N ARG A 254 -18.91 10.67 -10.21
CA ARG A 254 -19.63 11.03 -8.98
C ARG A 254 -18.68 11.19 -7.79
N ILE A 255 -17.72 10.27 -7.63
CA ILE A 255 -16.68 10.37 -6.60
C ILE A 255 -15.84 11.63 -6.81
N ARG A 256 -15.34 11.84 -8.03
CA ARG A 256 -14.50 13.00 -8.37
C ARG A 256 -15.21 14.33 -8.11
N TYR A 257 -16.48 14.42 -8.50
CA TYR A 257 -17.30 15.60 -8.27
C TYR A 257 -17.45 15.86 -6.76
N ALA A 258 -17.78 14.83 -5.97
CA ALA A 258 -17.90 14.94 -4.52
C ALA A 258 -16.57 15.34 -3.85
N LEU A 259 -15.44 14.77 -4.27
CA LEU A 259 -14.11 15.11 -3.77
C LEU A 259 -13.80 16.59 -3.99
N HIS A 260 -13.99 17.05 -5.21
CA HIS A 260 -13.72 18.42 -5.60
C HIS A 260 -14.59 19.41 -4.81
N VAL A 261 -15.88 19.12 -4.67
CA VAL A 261 -16.81 19.93 -3.86
C VAL A 261 -16.43 19.94 -2.38
N THR A 262 -16.04 18.78 -1.83
CA THR A 262 -15.71 18.63 -0.41
C THR A 262 -14.40 19.31 -0.04
N THR A 263 -13.43 19.29 -0.96
CA THR A 263 -12.08 19.82 -0.73
C THR A 263 -11.91 21.26 -1.17
N ASP A 264 -12.88 21.81 -1.91
CA ASP A 264 -12.83 23.14 -2.53
C ASP A 264 -11.59 23.36 -3.41
N ARG A 265 -11.09 22.26 -4.00
CA ARG A 265 -9.91 22.24 -4.89
C ARG A 265 -9.93 21.02 -5.80
N ARG A 266 -9.00 21.01 -6.75
CA ARG A 266 -8.69 19.80 -7.53
C ARG A 266 -8.07 18.75 -6.62
N GLU A 267 -8.72 17.58 -6.54
CA GLU A 267 -8.25 16.43 -5.78
C GLU A 267 -8.71 15.15 -6.48
N ASP A 268 -7.75 14.33 -6.90
CA ASP A 268 -8.00 13.06 -7.60
C ASP A 268 -7.61 11.85 -6.73
N ARG A 269 -7.10 12.06 -5.50
CA ARG A 269 -6.79 11.01 -4.54
C ARG A 269 -7.90 10.85 -3.51
N LEU A 270 -8.36 9.62 -3.36
CA LEU A 270 -9.36 9.26 -2.36
C LEU A 270 -8.65 8.87 -1.05
N VAL A 271 -8.08 9.86 -0.35
CA VAL A 271 -7.42 9.66 0.96
C VAL A 271 -8.43 9.30 2.04
N PHE A 272 -7.99 8.69 3.14
CA PHE A 272 -8.86 8.17 4.20
C PHE A 272 -9.90 9.19 4.71
N ASP A 273 -9.48 10.44 4.89
CA ASP A 273 -10.34 11.54 5.37
C ASP A 273 -11.56 11.74 4.45
N HIS A 274 -11.32 11.66 3.14
CA HIS A 274 -12.35 11.84 2.13
C HIS A 274 -13.22 10.60 1.98
N GLN A 275 -12.66 9.39 2.15
CA GLN A 275 -13.42 8.14 2.08
C GLN A 275 -14.60 8.13 3.05
N ARG A 276 -14.35 8.48 4.32
CA ARG A 276 -15.41 8.53 5.35
C ARG A 276 -16.46 9.58 5.04
N THR A 277 -16.02 10.77 4.65
CA THR A 277 -16.90 11.90 4.32
C THR A 277 -17.81 11.54 3.14
N LEU A 278 -17.25 10.99 2.07
CA LEU A 278 -17.99 10.59 0.88
C LEU A 278 -18.89 9.37 1.14
N ALA A 279 -18.47 8.40 1.96
CA ALA A 279 -19.31 7.28 2.34
C ALA A 279 -20.60 7.74 3.03
N ALA A 280 -20.50 8.67 3.99
CA ALA A 280 -21.66 9.28 4.63
C ALA A 280 -22.51 10.07 3.63
N GLN A 281 -21.88 10.89 2.77
CA GLN A 281 -22.58 11.68 1.75
C GLN A 281 -23.34 10.82 0.73
N PHE A 282 -22.82 9.64 0.40
CA PHE A 282 -23.47 8.69 -0.50
C PHE A 282 -24.49 7.78 0.20
N GLY A 283 -24.73 7.97 1.49
CA GLY A 283 -25.77 7.29 2.26
C GLY A 283 -25.38 5.89 2.75
N TYR A 284 -24.10 5.53 2.75
CA TYR A 284 -23.65 4.28 3.35
C TYR A 284 -23.79 4.34 4.88
N GLN A 285 -24.25 3.24 5.46
CA GLN A 285 -24.45 3.10 6.91
C GLN A 285 -23.71 1.86 7.42
N ASN A 286 -23.33 1.86 8.70
CA ASN A 286 -22.70 0.69 9.31
C ASN A 286 -23.71 -0.47 9.37
N HIS A 287 -23.29 -1.67 8.96
CA HIS A 287 -24.11 -2.88 9.02
C HIS A 287 -23.37 -3.95 9.83
N GLY A 288 -23.76 -4.10 11.10
CA GLY A 288 -23.08 -5.00 12.04
C GLY A 288 -21.59 -4.62 12.17
N PRO A 289 -20.65 -5.55 11.94
CA PRO A 289 -19.21 -5.28 12.04
C PRO A 289 -18.63 -4.52 10.83
N VAL A 290 -19.37 -4.38 9.72
CA VAL A 290 -18.84 -3.78 8.48
C VAL A 290 -19.11 -2.28 8.46
N LEU A 291 -18.04 -1.47 8.35
CA LEU A 291 -18.13 -0.02 8.36
C LEU A 291 -18.72 0.54 7.05
N ALA A 292 -19.42 1.67 7.12
CA ALA A 292 -19.97 2.37 5.97
C ALA A 292 -18.90 2.69 4.91
N VAL A 293 -17.71 3.10 5.37
CA VAL A 293 -16.57 3.42 4.51
C VAL A 293 -16.03 2.18 3.78
N GLU A 294 -16.01 1.02 4.45
CA GLU A 294 -15.56 -0.24 3.85
C GLU A 294 -16.53 -0.71 2.76
N GLN A 295 -17.84 -0.52 2.95
CA GLN A 295 -18.83 -0.82 1.92
C GLN A 295 -18.69 0.06 0.68
N PHE A 296 -18.51 1.37 0.90
CA PHE A 296 -18.25 2.32 -0.19
C PHE A 296 -17.00 1.94 -0.98
N MET A 297 -15.89 1.70 -0.27
CA MET A 297 -14.62 1.36 -0.89
C MET A 297 -14.64 -0.02 -1.55
N LYS A 298 -15.41 -0.99 -1.02
CA LYS A 298 -15.62 -2.29 -1.67
C LYS A 298 -16.33 -2.14 -3.01
N ARG A 299 -17.32 -1.25 -3.12
CA ARG A 299 -17.93 -0.90 -4.41
C ARG A 299 -16.92 -0.23 -5.34
N TYR A 300 -16.10 0.68 -4.82
CA TYR A 300 -15.04 1.33 -5.58
C TYR A 300 -14.06 0.32 -6.19
N TYR A 301 -13.44 -0.55 -5.38
CA TYR A 301 -12.46 -1.51 -5.89
C TYR A 301 -13.09 -2.48 -6.90
N ARG A 302 -14.32 -2.95 -6.67
CA ARG A 302 -15.04 -3.80 -7.64
C ARG A 302 -15.30 -3.09 -8.97
N THR A 303 -15.63 -1.80 -8.92
CA THR A 303 -15.84 -0.98 -10.12
C THR A 303 -14.54 -0.83 -10.90
N VAL A 304 -13.47 -0.43 -10.23
CA VAL A 304 -12.15 -0.21 -10.86
C VAL A 304 -11.56 -1.52 -11.41
N MET A 305 -11.74 -2.64 -10.70
CA MET A 305 -11.40 -3.98 -11.20
C MET A 305 -12.07 -4.27 -12.53
N GLU A 306 -13.37 -4.03 -12.61
CA GLU A 306 -14.14 -4.29 -13.83
C GLU A 306 -13.69 -3.39 -14.98
N LEU A 307 -13.44 -2.11 -14.71
CA LEU A 307 -12.90 -1.16 -15.68
C LEU A 307 -11.49 -1.55 -16.16
N SER A 308 -10.60 -1.99 -15.26
CA SER A 308 -9.26 -2.47 -15.64
C SER A 308 -9.35 -3.68 -16.57
N ARG A 309 -10.24 -4.64 -16.28
CA ARG A 309 -10.45 -5.84 -17.11
C ARG A 309 -10.93 -5.47 -18.52
N LEU A 310 -11.93 -4.58 -18.59
CA LEU A 310 -12.44 -4.08 -19.87
C LEU A 310 -11.36 -3.34 -20.66
N SER A 311 -10.58 -2.49 -20.00
CA SER A 311 -9.48 -1.75 -20.64
C SER A 311 -8.41 -2.67 -21.22
N GLU A 312 -7.96 -3.67 -20.45
CA GLU A 312 -6.97 -4.64 -20.92
C GLU A 312 -7.49 -5.43 -22.13
N MET A 313 -8.70 -5.98 -22.04
CA MET A 313 -9.32 -6.75 -23.12
C MET A 313 -9.43 -5.92 -24.41
N LEU A 314 -9.90 -4.67 -24.29
CA LEU A 314 -10.06 -3.78 -25.45
C LEU A 314 -8.72 -3.40 -26.06
N LEU A 315 -7.72 -3.08 -25.24
CA LEU A 315 -6.41 -2.72 -25.76
C LEU A 315 -5.72 -3.91 -26.43
N GLN A 316 -5.94 -5.14 -25.97
CA GLN A 316 -5.51 -6.33 -26.68
C GLN A 316 -6.23 -6.50 -28.03
N HIS A 317 -7.54 -6.27 -28.10
CA HIS A 317 -8.25 -6.25 -29.39
C HIS A 317 -7.71 -5.18 -30.34
N PHE A 318 -7.40 -3.99 -29.83
CA PHE A 318 -6.76 -2.96 -30.63
C PHE A 318 -5.36 -3.37 -31.09
N GLN A 319 -4.58 -4.01 -30.23
CA GLN A 319 -3.26 -4.54 -30.59
C GLN A 319 -3.37 -5.52 -31.77
N GLU A 320 -4.32 -6.44 -31.70
CA GLU A 320 -4.59 -7.41 -32.76
C GLU A 320 -5.06 -6.74 -34.06
N ALA A 321 -6.01 -5.80 -33.97
CA ALA A 321 -6.60 -5.12 -35.12
C ALA A 321 -5.68 -4.05 -35.75
N ILE A 322 -4.77 -3.46 -34.99
CA ILE A 322 -3.91 -2.35 -35.45
C ILE A 322 -2.49 -2.84 -35.76
N LEU A 323 -1.84 -3.54 -34.83
CA LEU A 323 -0.43 -3.91 -34.98
C LEU A 323 -0.25 -5.21 -35.77
N TYR A 324 -1.17 -6.17 -35.59
CA TYR A 324 -1.04 -7.51 -36.14
C TYR A 324 -1.95 -7.80 -37.34
N ALA A 325 -2.66 -6.80 -37.86
CA ALA A 325 -3.60 -6.96 -38.99
C ALA A 325 -2.99 -7.66 -40.22
N ASP A 326 -1.70 -7.39 -40.50
CA ASP A 326 -0.99 -7.86 -41.69
C ASP A 326 -0.04 -9.05 -41.39
N SER A 327 -0.02 -9.57 -40.16
CA SER A 327 0.95 -10.59 -39.74
C SER A 327 0.42 -12.00 -39.98
N PRO A 328 1.19 -12.93 -40.58
CA PRO A 328 0.80 -14.32 -40.66
C PRO A 328 0.75 -14.91 -39.25
N HIS A 329 -0.46 -15.22 -38.77
CA HIS A 329 -0.64 -15.75 -37.42
C HIS A 329 0.00 -17.12 -37.28
N ARG A 330 0.89 -17.28 -36.30
CA ARG A 330 1.45 -18.59 -35.94
C ARG A 330 0.49 -19.29 -34.98
N ILE A 331 -0.23 -20.29 -35.48
CA ILE A 331 -1.13 -21.13 -34.68
C ILE A 331 -0.42 -22.42 -34.28
N VAL A 332 -0.34 -22.69 -32.97
CA VAL A 332 0.21 -23.95 -32.44
C VAL A 332 -0.83 -24.60 -31.54
N ARG A 333 -1.27 -25.81 -31.89
CA ARG A 333 -2.26 -26.55 -31.10
C ARG A 333 -1.64 -27.06 -29.80
N ILE A 334 -2.28 -26.77 -28.67
CA ILE A 334 -1.88 -27.31 -27.36
C ILE A 334 -2.64 -28.62 -27.12
N ASN A 335 -3.96 -28.60 -27.27
CA ASN A 335 -4.81 -29.78 -27.16
C ASN A 335 -6.10 -29.63 -28.00
N ASN A 336 -7.14 -30.42 -27.72
CA ASN A 336 -8.39 -30.35 -28.48
C ASN A 336 -9.23 -29.10 -28.20
N ARG A 337 -8.97 -28.41 -27.09
CA ARG A 337 -9.73 -27.25 -26.60
C ARG A 337 -8.95 -25.94 -26.74
N PHE A 338 -7.62 -26.00 -26.70
CA PHE A 338 -6.76 -24.81 -26.68
C PHE A 338 -5.66 -24.87 -27.74
N GLN A 339 -5.32 -23.69 -28.25
CA GLN A 339 -4.19 -23.43 -29.14
C GLN A 339 -3.55 -22.09 -28.77
N THR A 340 -2.32 -21.85 -29.19
CA THR A 340 -1.73 -20.51 -29.18
C THR A 340 -1.88 -19.85 -30.54
N ARG A 341 -2.04 -18.53 -30.54
CA ARG A 341 -1.99 -17.67 -31.72
C ARG A 341 -1.10 -16.48 -31.40
N ASP A 342 0.09 -16.43 -31.99
CA ASP A 342 1.14 -15.43 -31.74
C ASP A 342 1.56 -15.36 -30.26
N ASP A 343 1.79 -16.53 -29.66
CA ASP A 343 2.16 -16.72 -28.25
C ASP A 343 1.06 -16.39 -27.22
N PHE A 344 -0.18 -16.13 -27.65
CA PHE A 344 -1.34 -16.00 -26.76
C PHE A 344 -2.23 -17.24 -26.83
N ILE A 345 -2.65 -17.78 -25.68
CA ILE A 345 -3.58 -18.92 -25.65
C ILE A 345 -5.01 -18.48 -25.98
N GLU A 346 -5.67 -19.26 -26.82
CA GLU A 346 -7.08 -19.12 -27.18
C GLU A 346 -7.79 -20.48 -27.16
N VAL A 347 -9.11 -20.47 -27.00
CA VAL A 347 -9.92 -21.66 -27.27
C VAL A 347 -9.90 -21.99 -28.77
N SER A 348 -9.89 -23.28 -29.10
CA SER A 348 -9.94 -23.75 -30.49
C SER A 348 -11.33 -23.59 -31.13
N TYR A 349 -12.38 -23.35 -30.33
CA TYR A 349 -13.76 -23.11 -30.77
C TYR A 349 -14.58 -22.43 -29.67
N ASP A 350 -15.54 -21.57 -30.05
CA ASP A 350 -16.24 -20.65 -29.12
C ASP A 350 -17.09 -21.37 -28.06
N THR A 351 -17.57 -22.58 -28.34
CA THR A 351 -18.40 -23.37 -27.40
C THR A 351 -17.60 -24.27 -26.47
N ALA A 352 -16.26 -24.13 -26.42
CA ALA A 352 -15.39 -24.98 -25.61
C ALA A 352 -15.80 -25.03 -24.13
N PHE A 353 -16.06 -23.89 -23.49
CA PHE A 353 -16.46 -23.86 -22.08
C PHE A 353 -17.86 -24.40 -21.84
N LYS A 354 -18.78 -24.25 -22.81
CA LYS A 354 -20.13 -24.83 -22.72
C LYS A 354 -20.09 -26.36 -22.74
N HIS A 355 -19.26 -26.95 -23.60
CA HIS A 355 -19.12 -28.40 -23.71
C HIS A 355 -18.20 -28.99 -22.65
N HIS A 356 -17.21 -28.22 -22.20
CA HIS A 356 -16.21 -28.64 -21.23
C HIS A 356 -16.03 -27.55 -20.15
N PRO A 357 -16.96 -27.41 -19.19
CA PRO A 357 -16.88 -26.36 -18.18
C PRO A 357 -15.54 -26.35 -17.42
N PHE A 358 -14.99 -27.53 -17.07
CA PHE A 358 -13.70 -27.67 -16.38
C PHE A 358 -12.53 -26.95 -17.11
N ALA A 359 -12.66 -26.69 -18.41
CA ALA A 359 -11.67 -25.95 -19.18
C ALA A 359 -11.49 -24.50 -18.67
N LEU A 360 -12.47 -23.96 -17.94
CA LEU A 360 -12.38 -22.68 -17.22
C LEU A 360 -11.28 -22.69 -16.15
N LEU A 361 -10.88 -23.85 -15.61
CA LEU A 361 -9.70 -23.99 -14.75
C LEU A 361 -8.47 -24.47 -15.54
N GLU A 362 -8.68 -25.35 -16.52
CA GLU A 362 -7.59 -25.95 -17.31
C GLU A 362 -6.69 -24.89 -17.98
N ILE A 363 -7.28 -23.81 -18.50
CA ILE A 363 -6.51 -22.75 -19.18
C ILE A 363 -5.38 -22.17 -18.31
N PHE A 364 -5.62 -22.01 -17.00
CA PHE A 364 -4.64 -21.47 -16.06
C PHE A 364 -3.53 -22.47 -15.75
N LEU A 365 -3.88 -23.75 -15.68
CA LEU A 365 -2.88 -24.81 -15.57
C LEU A 365 -1.99 -24.87 -16.81
N LEU A 366 -2.58 -24.77 -18.02
CA LEU A 366 -1.81 -24.72 -19.27
C LEU A 366 -0.88 -23.51 -19.31
N LEU A 367 -1.33 -22.33 -18.89
CA LEU A 367 -0.48 -21.14 -18.79
C LEU A 367 0.70 -21.34 -17.83
N ALA A 368 0.47 -22.00 -16.69
CA ALA A 368 1.54 -22.31 -15.74
C ALA A 368 2.54 -23.35 -16.27
N GLN A 369 2.10 -24.25 -17.16
CA GLN A 369 2.93 -25.29 -17.81
C GLN A 369 3.70 -24.77 -19.04
N HIS A 370 3.23 -23.70 -19.66
CA HIS A 370 3.76 -23.12 -20.89
C HIS A 370 4.24 -21.67 -20.66
N PRO A 371 5.41 -21.46 -20.02
CA PRO A 371 5.90 -20.13 -19.66
C PRO A 371 6.22 -19.23 -20.86
N GLU A 372 6.33 -19.80 -22.07
CA GLU A 372 6.46 -19.06 -23.33
C GLU A 372 5.18 -18.32 -23.74
N ILE A 373 4.02 -18.72 -23.21
CA ILE A 373 2.74 -18.09 -23.52
C ILE A 373 2.62 -16.76 -22.77
N LYS A 374 2.43 -15.67 -23.51
CA LYS A 374 2.41 -14.30 -22.98
C LYS A 374 1.12 -13.96 -22.24
N GLY A 375 0.02 -14.62 -22.58
CA GLY A 375 -1.27 -14.40 -21.95
C GLY A 375 -2.43 -15.06 -22.70
N VAL A 376 -3.65 -14.66 -22.36
CA VAL A 376 -4.90 -15.15 -22.97
C VAL A 376 -5.37 -14.14 -24.01
N ARG A 377 -5.86 -14.60 -25.17
CA ARG A 377 -6.51 -13.71 -26.14
C ARG A 377 -7.82 -13.13 -25.61
N ALA A 378 -8.11 -11.88 -25.95
CA ALA A 378 -9.28 -11.16 -25.48
C ALA A 378 -10.60 -11.84 -25.86
N SER A 379 -10.68 -12.50 -27.03
CA SER A 379 -11.84 -13.32 -27.43
C SER A 379 -12.10 -14.45 -26.43
N THR A 380 -11.04 -15.10 -25.96
CA THR A 380 -11.14 -16.17 -24.95
C THR A 380 -11.44 -15.61 -23.57
N ILE A 381 -10.89 -14.44 -23.19
CA ILE A 381 -11.25 -13.76 -21.94
C ILE A 381 -12.75 -13.44 -21.91
N ARG A 382 -13.32 -12.94 -23.02
CA ARG A 382 -14.77 -12.70 -23.14
C ARG A 382 -15.57 -14.00 -22.93
N LEU A 383 -15.18 -15.08 -23.60
CA LEU A 383 -15.85 -16.38 -23.43
C LEU A 383 -15.76 -16.92 -21.99
N ILE A 384 -14.63 -16.73 -21.31
CA ILE A 384 -14.45 -17.07 -19.88
C ILE A 384 -15.47 -16.29 -19.03
N ARG A 385 -15.63 -15.00 -19.29
CA ARG A 385 -16.59 -14.14 -18.56
C ARG A 385 -18.03 -14.57 -18.79
N ASP A 386 -18.40 -14.78 -20.04
CA ASP A 386 -19.76 -15.17 -20.44
C ASP A 386 -20.17 -16.50 -19.80
N HIS A 387 -19.22 -17.43 -19.65
CA HIS A 387 -19.45 -18.76 -19.10
C HIS A 387 -19.07 -18.90 -17.61
N ARG A 388 -18.68 -17.82 -16.93
CA ARG A 388 -18.34 -17.85 -15.49
C ARG A 388 -19.49 -18.40 -14.62
N HIS A 389 -20.73 -18.18 -15.04
CA HIS A 389 -21.93 -18.69 -14.37
C HIS A 389 -22.01 -20.23 -14.32
N LEU A 390 -21.24 -20.94 -15.15
CA LEU A 390 -21.13 -22.40 -15.11
C LEU A 390 -20.34 -22.92 -13.89
N ILE A 391 -19.66 -22.05 -13.15
CA ILE A 391 -18.94 -22.39 -11.92
C ILE A 391 -19.92 -22.38 -10.75
N ASP A 392 -20.73 -23.44 -10.67
CA ASP A 392 -21.72 -23.68 -9.64
C ASP A 392 -21.25 -24.75 -8.62
N GLU A 393 -22.15 -25.27 -7.79
CA GLU A 393 -21.82 -26.35 -6.85
C GLU A 393 -21.44 -27.65 -7.55
N THR A 394 -22.08 -27.98 -8.68
CA THR A 394 -21.76 -29.16 -9.49
C THR A 394 -20.33 -29.08 -10.03
N PHE A 395 -19.95 -27.90 -10.54
CA PHE A 395 -18.59 -27.63 -10.99
C PHE A 395 -17.57 -27.80 -9.87
N ARG A 396 -17.85 -27.25 -8.68
CA ARG A 396 -16.94 -27.30 -7.52
C ARG A 396 -16.82 -28.72 -6.94
N ALA A 397 -17.84 -29.56 -7.11
CA ALA A 397 -17.82 -30.97 -6.73
C ALA A 397 -17.13 -31.89 -7.78
N ASP A 398 -16.96 -31.44 -9.02
CA ASP A 398 -16.32 -32.23 -10.08
C ASP A 398 -14.87 -32.56 -9.71
N LEU A 399 -14.51 -33.85 -9.76
CA LEU A 399 -13.16 -34.32 -9.47
C LEU A 399 -12.13 -33.69 -10.42
N ARG A 400 -12.47 -33.49 -11.69
CA ARG A 400 -11.57 -32.87 -12.69
C ARG A 400 -11.20 -31.45 -12.29
N CYS A 401 -12.19 -30.66 -11.88
CA CYS A 401 -11.96 -29.27 -11.45
C CYS A 401 -11.06 -29.20 -10.21
N ARG A 402 -11.35 -30.03 -9.21
CA ARG A 402 -10.55 -30.12 -7.97
C ARG A 402 -9.12 -30.56 -8.25
N THR A 403 -8.93 -31.56 -9.12
CA THR A 403 -7.61 -32.00 -9.55
C THR A 403 -6.87 -30.89 -10.30
N LEU A 404 -7.51 -30.22 -11.26
CA LEU A 404 -6.88 -29.13 -12.02
C LEU A 404 -6.40 -27.99 -11.11
N PHE A 405 -7.20 -27.61 -10.11
CA PHE A 405 -6.82 -26.57 -9.16
C PHE A 405 -5.61 -26.99 -8.30
N MET A 406 -5.62 -28.22 -7.77
CA MET A 406 -4.48 -28.73 -6.99
C MET A 406 -3.22 -28.91 -7.84
N GLU A 407 -3.35 -29.33 -9.09
CA GLU A 407 -2.22 -29.43 -10.03
C GLU A 407 -1.66 -28.06 -10.39
N LEU A 408 -2.48 -27.01 -10.47
CA LEU A 408 -2.00 -25.64 -10.63
C LEU A 408 -1.10 -25.23 -9.45
N LEU A 409 -1.52 -25.49 -8.21
CA LEU A 409 -0.72 -25.17 -7.01
C LEU A 409 0.57 -25.99 -6.86
N ARG A 410 0.72 -27.07 -7.64
CA ARG A 410 1.93 -27.89 -7.70
C ARG A 410 2.88 -27.52 -8.82
N GLN A 411 2.52 -26.55 -9.67
CA GLN A 411 3.38 -26.17 -10.79
C GLN A 411 4.69 -25.52 -10.32
N PRO A 412 5.83 -25.82 -10.98
CA PRO A 412 7.10 -25.19 -10.65
C PRO A 412 7.15 -23.71 -11.05
N HIS A 413 6.24 -23.24 -11.90
CA HIS A 413 6.16 -21.86 -12.40
C HIS A 413 4.70 -21.39 -12.46
N GLY A 414 4.47 -20.10 -12.69
CA GLY A 414 3.15 -19.56 -13.04
C GLY A 414 2.13 -19.38 -11.89
N ILE A 415 2.26 -20.08 -10.76
CA ILE A 415 1.25 -20.10 -9.66
C ILE A 415 0.72 -18.69 -9.30
N ALA A 416 1.60 -17.77 -8.91
CA ALA A 416 1.20 -16.43 -8.48
C ALA A 416 0.52 -15.64 -9.61
N HIS A 417 1.09 -15.68 -10.82
CA HIS A 417 0.55 -14.98 -11.98
C HIS A 417 -0.83 -15.50 -12.37
N GLU A 418 -1.02 -16.82 -12.35
CA GLU A 418 -2.27 -17.44 -12.76
C GLU A 418 -3.36 -17.33 -11.70
N LEU A 419 -3.04 -17.36 -10.40
CA LEU A 419 -4.01 -17.00 -9.36
C LEU A 419 -4.45 -15.53 -9.46
N SER A 420 -3.51 -14.61 -9.73
CA SER A 420 -3.86 -13.20 -10.01
C SER A 420 -4.73 -13.08 -11.26
N ARG A 421 -4.45 -13.85 -12.31
CA ARG A 421 -5.27 -13.89 -13.53
C ARG A 421 -6.66 -14.48 -13.27
N MET A 422 -6.75 -15.54 -12.47
CA MET A 422 -8.03 -16.13 -12.04
C MET A 422 -8.85 -15.12 -11.23
N ASN A 423 -8.24 -14.37 -10.31
CA ASN A 423 -8.93 -13.29 -9.58
C ASN A 423 -9.44 -12.21 -10.56
N ARG A 424 -8.55 -11.78 -11.47
CA ARG A 424 -8.87 -10.79 -12.50
C ARG A 424 -9.96 -11.26 -13.47
N TYR A 425 -10.08 -12.54 -13.81
CA TYR A 425 -11.21 -13.01 -14.64
C TYR A 425 -12.45 -13.40 -13.81
N GLY A 426 -12.39 -13.25 -12.49
CA GLY A 426 -13.45 -13.62 -11.56
C GLY A 426 -13.63 -15.13 -11.38
N ILE A 427 -12.69 -15.94 -11.90
CA ILE A 427 -12.72 -17.40 -11.79
C ILE A 427 -12.35 -17.85 -10.38
N LEU A 428 -11.39 -17.18 -9.74
CA LEU A 428 -11.00 -17.54 -8.36
C LEU A 428 -12.16 -17.32 -7.39
N ALA A 429 -12.83 -16.17 -7.46
CA ALA A 429 -13.99 -15.85 -6.64
C ALA A 429 -15.20 -16.77 -6.91
N ALA A 430 -15.40 -17.18 -8.17
CA ALA A 430 -16.45 -18.13 -8.52
C ALA A 430 -16.12 -19.55 -8.03
N TYR A 431 -14.86 -19.98 -8.12
CA TYR A 431 -14.43 -21.31 -7.69
C TYR A 431 -14.33 -21.45 -6.17
N LEU A 432 -13.89 -20.40 -5.47
CA LEU A 432 -13.76 -20.33 -4.02
C LEU A 432 -14.66 -19.20 -3.46
N PRO A 433 -15.92 -19.50 -3.09
CA PRO A 433 -16.88 -18.49 -2.62
C PRO A 433 -16.39 -17.65 -1.43
N ALA A 434 -15.64 -18.26 -0.51
CA ALA A 434 -15.04 -17.55 0.62
C ALA A 434 -14.08 -16.45 0.14
N PHE A 435 -13.31 -16.70 -0.93
CA PHE A 435 -12.49 -15.69 -1.58
C PHE A 435 -13.34 -14.60 -2.21
N GLY A 436 -14.45 -14.95 -2.86
CA GLY A 436 -15.39 -13.97 -3.41
C GLY A 436 -15.93 -12.95 -2.39
N ASN A 437 -16.02 -13.35 -1.11
CA ASN A 437 -16.44 -12.45 -0.04
C ASN A 437 -15.39 -11.38 0.29
N ILE A 438 -14.10 -11.71 0.18
CA ILE A 438 -12.98 -10.78 0.45
C ILE A 438 -12.56 -9.97 -0.78
N VAL A 439 -13.07 -10.26 -1.98
CA VAL A 439 -12.76 -9.46 -3.19
C VAL A 439 -13.20 -8.00 -3.03
N GLY A 440 -12.22 -7.10 -3.08
CA GLY A 440 -12.38 -5.67 -2.86
C GLY A 440 -12.63 -5.30 -1.39
N GLN A 441 -12.47 -6.23 -0.45
CA GLN A 441 -12.62 -5.95 0.97
C GLN A 441 -11.40 -5.17 1.46
N MET A 442 -11.58 -3.90 1.80
CA MET A 442 -10.56 -3.17 2.54
C MET A 442 -10.71 -3.45 4.04
N GLN A 443 -9.63 -3.25 4.79
CA GLN A 443 -9.68 -2.98 6.22
C GLN A 443 -9.40 -1.49 6.39
N HIS A 444 -10.30 -0.75 7.02
CA HIS A 444 -10.12 0.69 7.20
C HIS A 444 -9.18 0.97 8.39
N ASP A 445 -7.91 0.61 8.24
CA ASP A 445 -6.82 0.86 9.18
C ASP A 445 -5.58 1.43 8.48
N LEU A 446 -4.56 1.80 9.27
CA LEU A 446 -3.32 2.39 8.79
C LEU A 446 -2.25 1.34 8.42
N PHE A 447 -2.57 0.05 8.52
CA PHE A 447 -1.61 -1.04 8.42
C PHE A 447 -1.63 -1.69 7.04
N HIS A 448 -2.82 -1.83 6.47
CA HIS A 448 -2.99 -2.45 5.17
C HIS A 448 -2.82 -1.40 4.08
N VAL A 449 -2.07 -1.73 3.02
CA VAL A 449 -2.00 -0.90 1.81
C VAL A 449 -2.94 -1.45 0.73
N TYR A 450 -3.35 -2.72 0.84
CA TYR A 450 -4.12 -3.46 -0.15
C TYR A 450 -5.45 -3.97 0.40
N THR A 451 -6.40 -4.27 -0.49
CA THR A 451 -7.58 -5.08 -0.15
C THR A 451 -7.16 -6.50 0.23
N VAL A 452 -7.98 -7.21 1.01
CA VAL A 452 -7.64 -8.53 1.56
C VAL A 452 -7.33 -9.55 0.46
N ASP A 453 -8.07 -9.53 -0.66
CA ASP A 453 -7.81 -10.40 -1.81
C ASP A 453 -6.47 -10.12 -2.50
N GLU A 454 -6.14 -8.85 -2.68
CA GLU A 454 -4.87 -8.45 -3.30
C GLU A 454 -3.68 -8.73 -2.36
N HIS A 455 -3.83 -8.44 -1.07
CA HIS A 455 -2.86 -8.81 -0.03
C HIS A 455 -2.58 -10.33 -0.05
N THR A 456 -3.63 -11.15 -0.14
CA THR A 456 -3.52 -12.62 -0.24
C THR A 456 -2.70 -13.04 -1.47
N LEU A 457 -2.94 -12.41 -2.62
CA LEU A 457 -2.20 -12.71 -3.85
C LEU A 457 -0.74 -12.23 -3.78
N PHE A 458 -0.47 -11.08 -3.15
CA PHE A 458 0.89 -10.60 -2.87
C PHE A 458 1.65 -11.53 -1.92
N LEU A 459 0.98 -12.05 -0.89
CA LEU A 459 1.54 -13.07 0.01
C LEU A 459 1.95 -14.30 -0.79
N ILE A 460 1.09 -14.83 -1.66
CA ILE A 460 1.42 -15.99 -2.50
C ILE A 460 2.59 -15.67 -3.44
N ARG A 461 2.64 -14.46 -4.01
CA ARG A 461 3.79 -14.00 -4.80
C ARG A 461 5.08 -14.00 -3.98
N ASN A 462 5.06 -13.57 -2.72
CA ASN A 462 6.22 -13.62 -1.83
C ASN A 462 6.64 -15.05 -1.52
N LEU A 463 5.69 -15.95 -1.21
CA LEU A 463 5.97 -17.38 -1.01
C LEU A 463 6.63 -18.00 -2.23
N ARG A 464 6.20 -17.62 -3.43
CA ARG A 464 6.81 -18.06 -4.69
C ARG A 464 8.24 -17.55 -4.89
N ARG A 465 8.61 -16.40 -4.35
CA ARG A 465 10.01 -15.91 -4.47
C ARG A 465 10.98 -16.82 -3.72
N TYR A 466 10.57 -17.48 -2.65
CA TYR A 466 11.42 -18.42 -1.91
C TYR A 466 11.80 -19.67 -2.72
N SER A 467 11.02 -20.01 -3.75
CA SER A 467 11.32 -21.15 -4.62
C SER A 467 12.26 -20.81 -5.79
N VAL A 468 12.53 -19.52 -6.02
CA VAL A 468 13.21 -19.02 -7.23
C VAL A 468 14.67 -18.67 -6.88
N PRO A 469 15.68 -19.37 -7.44
CA PRO A 469 17.08 -19.20 -7.08
C PRO A 469 17.60 -17.75 -7.20
N GLU A 470 17.12 -17.00 -8.18
CA GLU A 470 17.49 -15.61 -8.45
C GLU A 470 17.16 -14.69 -7.27
N TYR A 471 16.12 -15.01 -6.50
CA TYR A 471 15.69 -14.24 -5.32
C TYR A 471 16.23 -14.82 -4.00
N ALA A 472 17.04 -15.89 -4.03
CA ALA A 472 17.52 -16.55 -2.82
C ALA A 472 18.37 -15.63 -1.92
N HIS A 473 19.10 -14.69 -2.52
CA HIS A 473 19.89 -13.69 -1.80
C HIS A 473 19.04 -12.68 -1.01
N GLU A 474 17.77 -12.48 -1.40
CA GLU A 474 16.85 -11.62 -0.66
C GLU A 474 16.41 -12.28 0.67
N PHE A 475 16.26 -13.62 0.69
CA PHE A 475 15.81 -14.38 1.87
C PHE A 475 16.51 -15.74 1.98
N PRO A 476 17.76 -15.79 2.45
CA PRO A 476 18.54 -17.02 2.46
C PRO A 476 17.91 -18.14 3.29
N LEU A 477 17.41 -17.82 4.50
CA LEU A 477 16.77 -18.80 5.37
C LEU A 477 15.44 -19.28 4.78
N CYS A 478 14.55 -18.37 4.35
CA CYS A 478 13.27 -18.74 3.74
C CYS A 478 13.47 -19.63 2.50
N SER A 479 14.42 -19.29 1.64
CA SER A 479 14.71 -20.07 0.44
C SER A 479 15.22 -21.46 0.79
N THR A 480 16.11 -21.57 1.79
CA THR A 480 16.63 -22.86 2.26
C THR A 480 15.52 -23.75 2.84
N LEU A 481 14.61 -23.18 3.64
CA LEU A 481 13.50 -23.93 4.24
C LEU A 481 12.48 -24.34 3.20
N PHE A 482 12.14 -23.44 2.27
CA PHE A 482 11.18 -23.72 1.20
C PHE A 482 11.60 -24.95 0.38
N GLN A 483 12.89 -25.05 0.01
CA GLN A 483 13.41 -26.18 -0.77
C GLN A 483 13.38 -27.52 -0.01
N ARG A 484 13.20 -27.50 1.31
CA ARG A 484 13.09 -28.71 2.15
C ARG A 484 11.65 -29.11 2.43
N LEU A 485 10.66 -28.28 2.04
CA LEU A 485 9.27 -28.60 2.28
C LEU A 485 8.84 -29.83 1.48
N PRO A 486 8.15 -30.80 2.12
CA PRO A 486 7.69 -32.00 1.42
C PRO A 486 6.55 -31.69 0.44
N LYS A 487 5.71 -30.69 0.73
CA LYS A 487 4.50 -30.35 -0.03
C LYS A 487 4.25 -28.83 -0.05
N PRO A 488 4.92 -28.08 -0.93
CA PRO A 488 4.77 -26.63 -1.01
C PRO A 488 3.32 -26.15 -1.20
N GLU A 489 2.44 -26.96 -1.79
CA GLU A 489 1.02 -26.62 -1.97
C GLU A 489 0.27 -26.38 -0.64
N ILE A 490 0.71 -26.99 0.47
CA ILE A 490 0.16 -26.73 1.81
C ILE A 490 0.38 -25.26 2.20
N LEU A 491 1.57 -24.73 1.90
CA LEU A 491 1.92 -23.34 2.20
C LEU A 491 1.11 -22.36 1.35
N TYR A 492 0.88 -22.67 0.07
CA TYR A 492 0.03 -21.83 -0.79
C TYR A 492 -1.43 -21.84 -0.38
N LEU A 493 -1.95 -23.00 0.04
CA LEU A 493 -3.31 -23.10 0.58
C LEU A 493 -3.42 -22.33 1.90
N ALA A 494 -2.47 -22.47 2.82
CA ALA A 494 -2.46 -21.68 4.04
C ALA A 494 -2.43 -20.17 3.73
N GLY A 495 -1.59 -19.74 2.77
CA GLY A 495 -1.56 -18.37 2.28
C GLY A 495 -2.89 -17.89 1.69
N LEU A 496 -3.57 -18.73 0.89
CA LEU A 496 -4.87 -18.40 0.31
C LEU A 496 -5.98 -18.26 1.36
N PHE A 497 -5.88 -19.01 2.47
CA PHE A 497 -6.93 -19.09 3.49
C PHE A 497 -6.67 -18.24 4.75
N HIS A 498 -5.45 -17.75 4.99
CA HIS A 498 -5.07 -17.13 6.29
C HIS A 498 -6.03 -16.01 6.74
N ASP A 499 -6.48 -15.19 5.80
CA ASP A 499 -7.36 -14.04 6.03
C ASP A 499 -8.74 -14.16 5.36
N ILE A 500 -9.09 -15.35 4.85
CA ILE A 500 -10.27 -15.58 3.99
C ILE A 500 -11.60 -15.23 4.66
N ALA A 501 -11.62 -15.24 6.00
CA ALA A 501 -12.81 -15.00 6.79
C ALA A 501 -12.93 -13.54 7.30
N LYS A 502 -12.03 -12.64 6.90
CA LYS A 502 -12.10 -11.22 7.28
C LYS A 502 -13.44 -10.59 6.86
N GLY A 503 -14.03 -9.83 7.77
CA GLY A 503 -15.35 -9.18 7.57
C GLY A 503 -16.58 -10.03 7.93
N ARG A 504 -16.41 -11.29 8.38
CA ARG A 504 -17.52 -12.16 8.81
C ARG A 504 -17.98 -11.96 10.26
N GLY A 505 -17.20 -11.22 11.07
CA GLY A 505 -17.39 -11.14 12.53
C GLY A 505 -16.84 -12.37 13.26
N GLY A 506 -16.49 -12.23 14.54
CA GLY A 506 -15.77 -13.27 15.29
C GLY A 506 -14.27 -13.33 14.97
N ASP A 507 -13.60 -14.42 15.40
CA ASP A 507 -12.19 -14.65 15.09
C ASP A 507 -12.03 -15.19 13.66
N HIS A 508 -11.45 -14.38 12.78
CA HIS A 508 -11.22 -14.73 11.38
C HIS A 508 -10.26 -15.92 11.23
N SER A 509 -9.31 -16.11 12.14
CA SER A 509 -8.37 -17.22 12.07
C SER A 509 -9.07 -18.55 12.32
N GLU A 510 -10.03 -18.58 13.25
CA GLU A 510 -10.82 -19.78 13.53
C GLU A 510 -11.78 -20.11 12.38
N LEU A 511 -12.53 -19.11 11.90
CA LEU A 511 -13.45 -19.29 10.78
C LEU A 511 -12.72 -19.67 9.48
N GLY A 512 -11.55 -19.09 9.24
CA GLY A 512 -10.71 -19.42 8.09
C GLY A 512 -10.16 -20.84 8.16
N ALA A 513 -9.83 -21.34 9.35
CA ALA A 513 -9.35 -22.71 9.55
C ALA A 513 -10.44 -23.76 9.25
N ASP A 514 -11.70 -23.46 9.58
CA ASP A 514 -12.86 -24.29 9.23
C ASP A 514 -13.07 -24.33 7.72
N ASP A 515 -13.04 -23.17 7.05
CA ASP A 515 -13.15 -23.05 5.59
C ASP A 515 -12.01 -23.82 4.89
N ALA A 516 -10.77 -23.69 5.39
CA ALA A 516 -9.61 -24.37 4.86
C ALA A 516 -9.71 -25.89 5.01
N THR A 517 -10.18 -26.37 6.18
CA THR A 517 -10.38 -27.80 6.43
C THR A 517 -11.38 -28.39 5.43
N ALA A 518 -12.54 -27.74 5.29
CA ALA A 518 -13.59 -28.17 4.37
C ALA A 518 -13.07 -28.19 2.92
N PHE A 519 -12.33 -27.17 2.52
CA PHE A 519 -11.73 -27.10 1.19
C PHE A 519 -10.71 -28.21 0.95
N CYS A 520 -9.74 -28.40 1.84
CA CYS A 520 -8.69 -29.41 1.69
C CYS A 520 -9.27 -30.83 1.59
N LEU A 521 -10.22 -31.18 2.46
CA LEU A 521 -10.87 -32.49 2.43
C LEU A 521 -11.69 -32.69 1.15
N LEU A 522 -12.41 -31.66 0.72
CA LEU A 522 -13.13 -31.70 -0.55
C LEU A 522 -12.15 -31.91 -1.72
N HIS A 523 -10.94 -31.34 -1.67
CA HIS A 523 -9.92 -31.47 -2.73
C HIS A 523 -9.07 -32.74 -2.63
N GLY A 524 -9.48 -33.71 -1.81
CA GLY A 524 -8.83 -35.02 -1.73
C GLY A 524 -7.50 -35.01 -0.97
N MET A 525 -7.22 -33.97 -0.20
CA MET A 525 -6.06 -33.96 0.70
C MET A 525 -6.29 -34.91 1.87
N SER A 526 -5.20 -35.45 2.43
CA SER A 526 -5.29 -36.29 3.62
C SER A 526 -5.76 -35.47 4.83
N GLN A 527 -6.35 -36.14 5.83
CA GLN A 527 -6.71 -35.47 7.10
C GLN A 527 -5.48 -34.87 7.81
N TYR A 528 -4.29 -35.43 7.58
CA TYR A 528 -3.05 -34.87 8.13
C TYR A 528 -2.72 -33.52 7.47
N ASP A 529 -2.69 -33.46 6.14
CA ASP A 529 -2.36 -32.23 5.42
C ASP A 529 -3.44 -31.16 5.64
N ALA A 530 -4.72 -31.54 5.65
CA ALA A 530 -5.84 -30.63 5.92
C ALA A 530 -5.73 -29.99 7.32
N ARG A 531 -5.37 -30.77 8.35
CA ARG A 531 -5.14 -30.25 9.69
C ARG A 531 -3.94 -29.30 9.75
N LEU A 532 -2.87 -29.57 9.01
CA LEU A 532 -1.71 -28.68 8.93
C LEU A 532 -2.10 -27.34 8.29
N VAL A 533 -2.82 -27.33 7.16
CA VAL A 533 -3.32 -26.09 6.55
C VAL A 533 -4.21 -25.32 7.53
N ALA A 534 -5.18 -25.98 8.15
CA ALA A 534 -6.09 -25.36 9.11
C ALA A 534 -5.35 -24.80 10.35
N TRP A 535 -4.35 -25.52 10.85
CA TRP A 535 -3.52 -25.07 11.96
C TRP A 535 -2.72 -23.82 11.58
N LEU A 536 -2.12 -23.80 10.38
CA LEU A 536 -1.40 -22.63 9.89
C LEU A 536 -2.31 -21.42 9.76
N VAL A 537 -3.52 -21.59 9.22
CA VAL A 537 -4.53 -20.51 9.12
C VAL A 537 -4.93 -20.02 10.52
N LYS A 538 -5.22 -20.94 11.45
CA LYS A 538 -5.62 -20.60 12.82
C LYS A 538 -4.52 -19.86 13.59
N HIS A 539 -3.27 -20.19 13.34
CA HIS A 539 -2.12 -19.72 14.13
C HIS A 539 -1.19 -18.77 13.36
N HIS A 540 -1.59 -18.26 12.20
CA HIS A 540 -0.70 -17.45 11.34
C HIS A 540 -0.11 -16.21 12.06
N LEU A 541 -0.80 -15.67 13.06
CA LEU A 541 -0.33 -14.52 13.86
C LEU A 541 0.57 -14.90 15.05
N ILE A 542 0.67 -16.18 15.44
CA ILE A 542 1.33 -16.56 16.70
C ILE A 542 2.81 -16.21 16.70
N MET A 543 3.49 -16.39 15.56
CA MET A 543 4.91 -16.13 15.44
C MET A 543 5.23 -14.63 15.45
N SER A 544 4.52 -13.85 14.64
CA SER A 544 4.68 -12.38 14.59
C SER A 544 4.38 -11.75 15.95
N THR A 545 3.29 -12.17 16.60
CA THR A 545 2.90 -11.73 17.94
C THR A 545 3.96 -12.11 18.98
N THR A 546 4.48 -13.34 18.96
CA THR A 546 5.51 -13.77 19.92
C THR A 546 6.79 -12.97 19.74
N ALA A 547 7.29 -12.86 18.50
CA ALA A 547 8.53 -12.17 18.18
C ALA A 547 8.51 -10.68 18.54
N GLN A 548 7.36 -10.02 18.38
CA GLN A 548 7.25 -8.57 18.58
C GLN A 548 6.79 -8.19 19.99
N ARG A 549 6.00 -9.05 20.65
CA ARG A 549 5.33 -8.70 21.92
C ARG A 549 5.90 -9.38 23.15
N HIS A 550 6.83 -10.33 22.98
CA HIS A 550 7.46 -11.05 24.09
C HIS A 550 8.98 -10.92 24.05
N ASP A 551 9.61 -11.23 25.16
CA ASP A 551 11.06 -11.24 25.28
C ASP A 551 11.62 -12.57 24.75
N ILE A 552 11.89 -12.66 23.44
CA ILE A 552 12.34 -13.91 22.80
C ILE A 552 13.76 -14.35 23.20
N ALA A 553 14.49 -13.52 23.96
CA ALA A 553 15.73 -13.92 24.59
C ALA A 553 15.50 -14.84 25.80
N ASP A 554 14.31 -14.80 26.40
CA ASP A 554 13.91 -15.68 27.51
C ASP A 554 13.65 -17.11 26.99
N PRO A 555 14.42 -18.11 27.46
CA PRO A 555 14.21 -19.51 27.09
C PRO A 555 12.78 -20.00 27.35
N ASP A 556 12.10 -19.48 28.37
CA ASP A 556 10.73 -19.87 28.70
C ASP A 556 9.72 -19.43 27.65
N VAL A 557 9.88 -18.21 27.12
CA VAL A 557 9.05 -17.70 26.01
C VAL A 557 9.23 -18.59 24.79
N VAL A 558 10.49 -18.92 24.46
CA VAL A 558 10.83 -19.82 23.35
C VAL A 558 10.25 -21.22 23.57
N ASN A 559 10.33 -21.77 24.77
CA ASN A 559 9.78 -23.09 25.11
C ASN A 559 8.25 -23.11 25.03
N ILE A 560 7.56 -22.05 25.49
CA ILE A 560 6.09 -21.93 25.37
C ILE A 560 5.69 -21.87 23.90
N PHE A 561 6.38 -21.06 23.10
CA PHE A 561 6.14 -20.97 21.67
C PHE A 561 6.38 -22.31 20.97
N ALA A 562 7.53 -22.95 21.21
CA ALA A 562 7.85 -24.27 20.67
C ALA A 562 6.82 -25.33 21.08
N GLY A 563 6.34 -25.30 22.32
CA GLY A 563 5.29 -26.19 22.80
C GLY A 563 3.94 -26.00 22.10
N ARG A 564 3.60 -24.77 21.72
CA ARG A 564 2.39 -24.48 20.91
C ARG A 564 2.55 -24.91 19.46
N VAL A 565 3.75 -24.76 18.89
CA VAL A 565 4.06 -25.16 17.51
C VAL A 565 4.15 -26.68 17.37
N GLY A 566 4.66 -27.37 18.39
CA GLY A 566 4.66 -28.82 18.51
C GLY A 566 5.82 -29.52 17.81
N ASP A 567 6.06 -29.25 16.52
CA ASP A 567 7.12 -29.91 15.74
C ASP A 567 7.78 -29.02 14.67
N GLN A 568 8.89 -29.52 14.10
CA GLN A 568 9.69 -28.79 13.11
C GLN A 568 8.91 -28.51 11.81
N VAL A 569 7.99 -29.40 11.42
CA VAL A 569 7.22 -29.22 10.19
C VAL A 569 6.30 -28.01 10.35
N HIS A 570 5.54 -27.93 11.44
CA HIS A 570 4.69 -26.77 11.73
C HIS A 570 5.51 -25.48 11.82
N LEU A 571 6.70 -25.54 12.44
CA LEU A 571 7.60 -24.39 12.57
C LEU A 571 8.08 -23.87 11.19
N ASP A 572 8.50 -24.77 10.30
CA ASP A 572 9.01 -24.40 8.96
C ASP A 572 7.92 -23.72 8.12
N TYR A 573 6.71 -24.29 8.08
CA TYR A 573 5.59 -23.69 7.35
C TYR A 573 5.14 -22.36 7.97
N LEU A 574 5.06 -22.28 9.30
CA LEU A 574 4.64 -21.06 10.00
C LEU A 574 5.63 -19.92 9.79
N TYR A 575 6.93 -20.21 9.83
CA TYR A 575 7.98 -19.22 9.58
C TYR A 575 7.85 -18.62 8.18
N LEU A 576 7.73 -19.48 7.15
CA LEU A 576 7.61 -19.05 5.77
C LEU A 576 6.33 -18.24 5.52
N LEU A 577 5.21 -18.67 6.11
CA LEU A 577 3.93 -17.96 6.01
C LEU A 577 4.03 -16.58 6.67
N THR A 578 4.56 -16.51 7.89
CA THR A 578 4.71 -15.27 8.66
C THR A 578 5.61 -14.26 7.95
N ALA A 579 6.75 -14.71 7.41
CA ALA A 579 7.66 -13.85 6.68
C ALA A 579 7.02 -13.28 5.40
N ALA A 580 6.29 -14.10 4.65
CA ALA A 580 5.61 -13.68 3.43
C ALA A 580 4.43 -12.72 3.71
N ASP A 581 3.69 -12.96 4.79
CA ASP A 581 2.56 -12.14 5.24
C ASP A 581 3.02 -10.73 5.65
N ILE A 582 4.00 -10.63 6.56
CA ILE A 582 4.54 -9.32 6.99
C ILE A 582 5.03 -8.51 5.78
N ARG A 583 5.66 -9.16 4.79
CA ARG A 583 6.09 -8.48 3.55
C ARG A 583 4.92 -8.08 2.64
N ALA A 584 3.82 -8.82 2.65
CA ALA A 584 2.65 -8.55 1.83
C ALA A 584 1.74 -7.46 2.40
N THR A 585 1.80 -7.16 3.70
CA THR A 585 1.01 -6.07 4.31
C THR A 585 1.45 -4.68 3.84
N ASN A 586 2.75 -4.41 3.90
CA ASN A 586 3.39 -3.19 3.38
C ASN A 586 4.89 -3.44 3.17
N PRO A 587 5.45 -3.20 1.97
CA PRO A 587 6.88 -3.38 1.70
C PRO A 587 7.82 -2.62 2.63
N THR A 588 7.40 -1.48 3.19
CA THR A 588 8.23 -0.69 4.13
C THR A 588 8.20 -1.23 5.56
N LEU A 589 7.29 -2.15 5.88
CA LEU A 589 7.22 -2.76 7.22
C LEU A 589 8.24 -3.86 7.42
N TRP A 590 8.71 -4.51 6.35
CA TRP A 590 9.77 -5.51 6.43
C TRP A 590 11.13 -4.82 6.51
N ASN A 591 11.89 -5.08 7.59
CA ASN A 591 13.21 -4.51 7.81
C ASN A 591 14.15 -5.54 8.44
N SER A 592 15.45 -5.22 8.48
CA SER A 592 16.48 -6.12 9.02
C SER A 592 16.24 -6.53 10.47
N TRP A 593 15.61 -5.67 11.27
CA TRP A 593 15.23 -5.97 12.66
C TRP A 593 14.14 -7.05 12.75
N LYS A 594 13.05 -6.94 11.98
CA LYS A 594 11.99 -7.95 11.99
C LYS A 594 12.47 -9.30 11.46
N ASP A 595 13.31 -9.30 10.44
CA ASP A 595 13.94 -10.53 9.92
C ASP A 595 14.76 -11.23 11.01
N ALA A 596 15.57 -10.47 11.76
CA ALA A 596 16.37 -11.00 12.86
C ALA A 596 15.52 -11.52 14.02
N LEU A 597 14.46 -10.82 14.44
CA LEU A 597 13.54 -11.29 15.49
C LEU A 597 12.88 -12.62 15.13
N LEU A 598 12.37 -12.74 13.91
CA LEU A 598 11.74 -13.98 13.44
C LEU A 598 12.76 -15.12 13.33
N THR A 599 13.96 -14.82 12.83
CA THR A 599 15.07 -15.78 12.73
C THR A 599 15.51 -16.27 14.12
N GLU A 600 15.66 -15.36 15.09
CA GLU A 600 16.04 -15.70 16.46
C GLU A 600 15.02 -16.64 17.10
N LEU A 601 13.73 -16.31 17.01
CA LEU A 601 12.65 -17.15 17.52
C LEU A 601 12.60 -18.52 16.82
N TYR A 602 12.76 -18.54 15.49
CA TYR A 602 12.81 -19.78 14.71
C TYR A 602 13.95 -20.70 15.12
N LEU A 603 15.17 -20.15 15.25
CA LEU A 603 16.35 -20.91 15.65
C LEU A 603 16.25 -21.39 17.11
N GLY A 604 15.71 -20.54 18.00
CA GLY A 604 15.41 -20.90 19.38
C GLY A 604 14.43 -22.07 19.47
N ALA A 605 13.30 -21.97 18.77
CA ALA A 605 12.28 -23.02 18.74
C ALA A 605 12.81 -24.31 18.11
N THR A 606 13.61 -24.22 17.04
CA THR A 606 14.29 -25.38 16.42
C THR A 606 15.17 -26.11 17.43
N ARG A 607 15.94 -25.38 18.26
CA ARG A 607 16.77 -26.00 19.32
C ARG A 607 15.91 -26.67 20.38
N ALA A 608 14.85 -26.01 20.85
CA ALA A 608 13.93 -26.55 21.84
C ALA A 608 13.25 -27.85 21.34
N LEU A 609 12.75 -27.84 20.11
CA LEU A 609 12.10 -29.01 19.49
C LEU A 609 13.07 -30.19 19.31
N ARG A 610 14.33 -29.94 18.93
CA ARG A 610 15.36 -30.99 18.81
C ARG A 610 15.76 -31.60 20.15
N ARG A 611 15.82 -30.80 21.21
CA ARG A 611 16.12 -31.28 22.58
C ARG A 611 14.95 -32.09 23.17
N GLY A 612 13.74 -31.84 22.68
CA GLY A 612 12.49 -32.42 23.16
C GLY A 612 11.81 -31.49 24.15
N LEU A 613 10.49 -31.31 24.00
CA LEU A 613 9.69 -30.38 24.81
C LEU A 613 9.60 -30.78 26.31
N GLU A 614 9.96 -32.01 26.64
CA GLU A 614 10.06 -32.50 28.03
C GLU A 614 11.35 -32.08 28.74
N HIS A 615 12.36 -31.62 27.99
CA HIS A 615 13.65 -31.16 28.49
C HIS A 615 13.87 -29.69 28.10
N PRO A 616 13.11 -28.74 28.70
CA PRO A 616 13.27 -27.32 28.41
C PRO A 616 14.71 -26.88 28.72
N ILE A 617 15.20 -25.91 27.95
CA ILE A 617 16.49 -25.28 28.22
C ILE A 617 16.41 -24.61 29.59
N ASP A 618 17.23 -25.06 30.54
CA ASP A 618 17.34 -24.44 31.86
C ASP A 618 18.03 -23.06 31.72
N GLN A 619 17.43 -22.02 32.30
CA GLN A 619 18.03 -20.69 32.36
C GLN A 619 19.45 -20.74 32.94
N ALA A 620 19.69 -21.57 33.96
CA ALA A 620 21.01 -21.72 34.58
C ALA A 620 22.05 -22.30 33.59
N GLU A 621 21.67 -23.30 32.80
CA GLU A 621 22.53 -23.89 31.77
C GLU A 621 22.84 -22.85 30.67
N ARG A 622 21.83 -22.08 30.25
CA ARG A 622 22.00 -21.02 29.25
C ARG A 622 22.93 -19.91 29.72
N ILE A 623 22.81 -19.50 30.99
CA ILE A 623 23.70 -18.51 31.61
C ILE A 623 25.14 -19.03 31.60
N GLN A 624 25.36 -20.26 32.06
CA GLN A 624 26.70 -20.86 32.10
C GLN A 624 27.34 -21.00 30.71
N GLU A 625 26.56 -21.45 29.71
CA GLU A 625 27.03 -21.54 28.33
C GLU A 625 27.43 -20.16 27.79
N THR A 626 26.59 -19.15 28.01
CA THR A 626 26.84 -17.79 27.53
C THR A 626 28.06 -17.16 28.22
N GLN A 627 28.20 -17.35 29.53
CA GLN A 627 29.39 -16.96 30.30
C GLN A 627 30.66 -17.60 29.73
N HIS A 628 30.63 -18.92 29.51
CA HIS A 628 31.78 -19.65 29.00
C HIS A 628 32.20 -19.15 27.61
N GLN A 629 31.25 -18.99 26.69
CA GLN A 629 31.52 -18.46 25.35
C GLN A 629 32.04 -17.02 25.38
N ALA A 630 31.51 -16.17 26.26
CA ALA A 630 31.98 -14.79 26.42
C ALA A 630 33.40 -14.74 26.99
N LEU A 631 33.73 -15.57 27.99
CA LEU A 631 35.09 -15.68 28.54
C LEU A 631 36.08 -16.12 27.48
N MET A 632 35.74 -17.12 26.66
CA MET A 632 36.60 -17.57 25.56
C MET A 632 36.91 -16.44 24.57
N ARG A 633 35.93 -15.58 24.27
CA ARG A 633 36.15 -14.38 23.42
C ARG A 633 37.03 -13.33 24.11
N LEU A 634 36.78 -13.07 25.39
CA LEU A 634 37.55 -12.09 26.19
C LEU A 634 39.00 -12.49 26.40
N HIS A 635 39.26 -13.78 26.61
CA HIS A 635 40.60 -14.34 26.73
C HIS A 635 41.43 -14.06 25.47
N ASN A 636 40.84 -14.25 24.29
CA ASN A 636 41.48 -13.93 23.00
C ASN A 636 41.77 -12.43 22.81
N LEU A 637 41.07 -11.55 23.54
CA LEU A 637 41.22 -10.10 23.53
C LEU A 637 42.15 -9.58 24.64
N GLY A 638 42.71 -10.47 25.47
CA GLY A 638 43.63 -10.12 26.55
C GLY A 638 42.97 -9.44 27.76
N VAL A 639 41.66 -9.60 27.96
CA VAL A 639 40.94 -9.04 29.12
C VAL A 639 41.10 -9.99 30.31
N ASP A 640 41.43 -9.43 31.48
CA ASP A 640 41.58 -10.20 32.71
C ASP A 640 40.26 -10.85 33.16
N GLU A 641 40.29 -12.17 33.36
CA GLU A 641 39.10 -12.97 33.71
C GLU A 641 38.52 -12.59 35.09
N THR A 642 39.37 -12.17 36.03
CA THR A 642 38.91 -11.79 37.38
C THR A 642 38.20 -10.44 37.37
N ALA A 643 38.69 -9.49 36.58
CA ALA A 643 38.04 -8.20 36.35
C ALA A 643 36.69 -8.38 35.64
N ALA A 644 36.63 -9.20 34.58
CA ALA A 644 35.39 -9.55 33.89
C ALA A 644 34.37 -10.18 34.84
N GLY A 645 34.79 -11.17 35.64
CA GLY A 645 33.92 -11.85 36.61
C GLY A 645 33.38 -10.94 37.71
N ASN A 646 34.17 -9.97 38.18
CA ASN A 646 33.72 -8.99 39.16
C ASN A 646 32.65 -8.06 38.56
N PHE A 647 32.86 -7.56 37.34
CA PHE A 647 31.89 -6.73 36.64
C PHE A 647 30.57 -7.48 36.41
N TRP A 648 30.65 -8.72 35.96
CA TRP A 648 29.49 -9.58 35.70
C TRP A 648 28.64 -9.84 36.95
N ARG A 649 29.28 -10.00 38.13
CA ARG A 649 28.58 -10.19 39.40
C ARG A 649 27.69 -9.00 39.78
N GLU A 650 28.09 -7.79 39.40
CA GLU A 650 27.33 -6.57 39.66
C GLU A 650 26.08 -6.45 38.79
N LEU A 651 26.11 -6.99 37.56
CA LEU A 651 24.98 -6.98 36.61
C LEU A 651 23.98 -8.11 36.87
N GLY A 652 24.44 -9.27 37.35
CA GLY A 652 23.61 -10.43 37.66
C GLY A 652 23.19 -11.28 36.45
N ASP A 653 22.42 -12.33 36.71
CA ASP A 653 22.09 -13.40 35.76
C ASP A 653 21.31 -12.92 34.52
N GLU A 654 20.44 -11.93 34.70
CA GLU A 654 19.65 -11.30 33.62
C GLU A 654 20.53 -10.78 32.46
N TYR A 655 21.76 -10.37 32.75
CA TYR A 655 22.69 -9.92 31.72
C TYR A 655 23.04 -11.04 30.73
N PHE A 656 23.18 -12.27 31.20
CA PHE A 656 23.52 -13.43 30.37
C PHE A 656 22.33 -14.02 29.63
N LEU A 657 21.12 -13.77 30.12
CA LEU A 657 19.90 -14.16 29.42
C LEU A 657 19.57 -13.18 28.29
N ARG A 658 19.82 -11.87 28.49
CA ARG A 658 19.41 -10.82 27.54
C ARG A 658 20.45 -10.47 26.48
N TYR A 659 21.71 -10.82 26.67
CA TYR A 659 22.81 -10.50 25.77
C TYR A 659 23.51 -11.77 25.25
N SER A 660 23.92 -11.76 24.00
CA SER A 660 24.72 -12.82 23.39
C SER A 660 26.14 -12.80 23.96
N ALA A 661 26.83 -13.93 23.87
CA ALA A 661 28.23 -14.01 24.29
C ALA A 661 29.15 -13.00 23.59
N ASP A 662 28.81 -12.62 22.36
CA ASP A 662 29.51 -11.60 21.58
C ASP A 662 29.25 -10.18 22.11
N GLU A 663 27.99 -9.83 22.36
CA GLU A 663 27.59 -8.56 23.01
C GLU A 663 28.30 -8.42 24.37
N ILE A 664 28.28 -9.47 25.18
CA ILE A 664 28.89 -9.48 26.51
C ILE A 664 30.40 -9.26 26.44
N ALA A 665 31.10 -9.93 25.52
CA ALA A 665 32.52 -9.75 25.32
C ALA A 665 32.84 -8.31 24.88
N TRP A 666 32.07 -7.76 23.95
CA TRP A 666 32.23 -6.38 23.46
C TRP A 666 32.04 -5.34 24.56
N HIS A 667 30.95 -5.43 25.34
CA HIS A 667 30.69 -4.53 26.46
C HIS A 667 31.78 -4.62 27.52
N THR A 668 32.15 -5.85 27.91
CA THR A 668 33.11 -6.10 28.98
C THR A 668 34.50 -5.59 28.62
N GLN A 669 34.93 -5.77 27.37
CA GLN A 669 36.20 -5.22 26.88
C GLN A 669 36.22 -3.70 26.96
N ALA A 670 35.17 -3.05 26.47
CA ALA A 670 35.11 -1.60 26.41
C ALA A 670 35.06 -0.96 27.82
N ILE A 671 34.32 -1.56 28.74
CA ILE A 671 34.22 -1.11 30.13
C ILE A 671 35.52 -1.35 30.88
N SER A 672 36.14 -2.53 30.71
CA SER A 672 37.45 -2.83 31.34
C SER A 672 38.56 -1.89 30.88
N SER A 673 38.44 -1.34 29.67
CA SER A 673 39.39 -0.37 29.11
C SER A 673 39.04 1.09 29.44
N SER A 674 37.97 1.34 30.20
CA SER A 674 37.45 2.67 30.49
C SER A 674 37.68 3.08 31.96
N TYR A 675 37.90 4.38 32.19
CA TYR A 675 38.04 5.00 33.51
C TYR A 675 36.84 5.90 33.80
N ALA A 676 36.58 6.23 35.06
CA ALA A 676 35.43 7.05 35.47
C ALA A 676 35.35 8.41 34.75
N ILE A 677 36.48 9.02 34.40
CA ILE A 677 36.55 10.28 33.64
C ILE A 677 36.04 10.15 32.18
N HIS A 678 35.93 8.93 31.67
CA HIS A 678 35.47 8.65 30.31
C HIS A 678 33.96 8.36 30.24
N LEU A 679 33.24 8.46 31.35
CA LEU A 679 31.80 8.25 31.39
C LEU A 679 31.02 9.54 31.03
N PRO A 680 29.88 9.43 30.34
CA PRO A 680 29.20 8.21 29.90
C PRO A 680 29.93 7.52 28.72
N LEU A 681 30.10 6.20 28.81
CA LEU A 681 30.64 5.38 27.74
C LEU A 681 29.52 5.06 26.75
N ILE A 682 29.69 5.48 25.49
CA ILE A 682 28.73 5.23 24.41
C ILE A 682 29.46 4.48 23.30
N LEU A 683 28.94 3.32 22.93
CA LEU A 683 29.44 2.49 21.84
C LEU A 683 28.33 2.30 20.83
N ILE A 684 28.69 2.29 19.55
CA ILE A 684 27.74 2.08 18.46
C ILE A 684 28.26 0.97 17.57
N ARG A 685 27.43 -0.05 17.34
CA ARG A 685 27.71 -1.19 16.46
C ARG A 685 26.72 -1.18 15.30
N GLN A 686 27.24 -0.89 14.10
CA GLN A 686 26.43 -0.63 12.90
C GLN A 686 25.54 -1.80 12.50
N ARG A 687 26.08 -3.02 12.56
CA ARG A 687 25.40 -4.26 12.20
C ARG A 687 25.49 -5.26 13.33
N THR A 688 24.33 -5.70 13.81
CA THR A 688 24.25 -6.74 14.83
C THR A 688 23.65 -8.01 14.27
N GLU A 689 23.87 -9.14 14.95
CA GLU A 689 23.15 -10.39 14.69
C GLU A 689 21.63 -10.24 14.91
N ARG A 690 21.21 -9.20 15.65
CA ARG A 690 19.80 -8.89 15.94
C ARG A 690 19.17 -7.91 14.95
N GLY A 691 19.88 -7.48 13.91
CA GLY A 691 19.39 -6.49 12.95
C GLY A 691 19.41 -5.04 13.49
N GLY A 692 19.47 -4.06 12.59
CA GLY A 692 19.61 -2.64 12.94
C GLY A 692 20.97 -2.27 13.57
N THR A 693 21.06 -1.03 14.04
CA THR A 693 22.25 -0.49 14.73
C THR A 693 22.05 -0.50 16.23
N GLU A 694 23.05 -1.01 16.95
CA GLU A 694 23.03 -1.07 18.40
C GLU A 694 23.79 0.09 19.02
N ILE A 695 23.15 0.78 19.96
CA ILE A 695 23.73 1.84 20.77
C ILE A 695 23.79 1.34 22.21
N PHE A 696 24.99 1.14 22.70
CA PHE A 696 25.28 0.74 24.07
C PHE A 696 25.70 1.97 24.89
N ILE A 697 25.11 2.12 26.08
CA ILE A 697 25.38 3.22 27.00
C ILE A 697 25.68 2.65 28.39
N TYR A 698 26.86 2.97 28.93
CA TYR A 698 27.24 2.67 30.30
C TYR A 698 27.52 3.98 31.06
N THR A 699 26.77 4.21 32.14
CA THR A 699 26.82 5.45 32.93
C THR A 699 26.31 5.22 34.36
N HIS A 700 26.45 6.24 35.22
CA HIS A 700 25.80 6.24 36.52
C HIS A 700 24.27 6.29 36.38
N ASP A 701 23.58 5.49 37.19
CA ASP A 701 22.12 5.49 37.22
C ASP A 701 21.61 6.84 37.74
N GLN A 702 20.67 7.44 36.99
CA GLN A 702 20.12 8.76 37.25
C GLN A 702 18.65 8.82 36.80
N ASP A 703 17.83 9.58 37.53
CA ASP A 703 16.44 9.81 37.15
C ASP A 703 16.35 10.39 35.73
N ARG A 704 15.37 9.90 34.94
CA ARG A 704 15.09 10.30 33.54
C ARG A 704 16.10 9.81 32.50
N LEU A 705 17.01 8.91 32.82
CA LEU A 705 17.99 8.41 31.84
C LEU A 705 17.33 7.87 30.57
N PHE A 706 16.34 6.98 30.68
CA PHE A 706 15.58 6.47 29.53
C PHE A 706 14.88 7.59 28.75
N ALA A 707 14.20 8.51 29.45
CA ALA A 707 13.48 9.62 28.82
C ALA A 707 14.42 10.57 28.06
N ALA A 708 15.60 10.85 28.61
CA ALA A 708 16.63 11.70 28.01
C ALA A 708 17.24 11.02 26.77
N THR A 709 17.63 9.74 26.88
CA THR A 709 18.16 8.98 25.74
C THR A 709 17.12 8.83 24.63
N ALA A 710 15.88 8.47 24.95
CA ALA A 710 14.81 8.35 23.97
C ALA A 710 14.54 9.68 23.25
N GLY A 711 14.52 10.79 24.00
CA GLY A 711 14.38 12.13 23.42
C GLY A 711 15.57 12.55 22.54
N ALA A 712 16.79 12.16 22.90
CA ALA A 712 17.99 12.43 22.09
C ALA A 712 17.95 11.69 20.74
N LEU A 713 17.56 10.42 20.77
CA LEU A 713 17.46 9.58 19.58
C LEU A 713 16.33 10.06 18.66
N ASP A 714 15.17 10.41 19.22
CA ASP A 714 14.06 11.01 18.47
C ASP A 714 14.44 12.37 17.84
N GLN A 715 15.22 13.20 18.54
CA GLN A 715 15.75 14.47 17.99
C GLN A 715 16.63 14.26 16.75
N LEU A 716 17.36 13.14 16.69
CA LEU A 716 18.16 12.75 15.54
C LEU A 716 17.31 12.11 14.43
N GLY A 717 16.03 11.86 14.67
CA GLY A 717 15.12 11.20 13.73
C GLY A 717 15.29 9.68 13.68
N LEU A 718 15.90 9.08 14.72
CA LEU A 718 16.08 7.64 14.83
C LEU A 718 14.85 6.99 15.46
N THR A 719 14.47 5.83 14.94
CA THR A 719 13.38 5.02 15.51
C THR A 719 13.99 3.96 16.42
N ILE A 720 13.58 3.94 17.69
CA ILE A 720 13.95 2.87 18.64
C ILE A 720 13.01 1.71 18.40
N VAL A 721 13.55 0.49 18.24
CA VAL A 721 12.76 -0.73 18.05
C VAL A 721 12.88 -1.70 19.24
N ASP A 722 13.95 -1.57 20.02
CA ASP A 722 14.24 -2.37 21.21
C ASP A 722 15.03 -1.53 22.22
N ALA A 723 14.75 -1.69 23.51
CA ALA A 723 15.55 -1.11 24.58
C ALA A 723 15.70 -2.08 25.75
N ARG A 724 16.94 -2.44 26.07
CA ARG A 724 17.31 -3.30 27.20
C ARG A 724 18.00 -2.46 28.26
N ILE A 725 17.47 -2.49 29.49
CA ILE A 725 17.95 -1.66 30.61
C ILE A 725 18.33 -2.59 31.77
N ILE A 726 19.60 -2.55 32.18
CA ILE A 726 20.11 -3.31 33.32
C ILE A 726 20.79 -2.37 34.30
N THR A 727 20.19 -2.22 35.48
CA THR A 727 20.79 -1.47 36.59
C THR A 727 21.66 -2.40 37.43
N ALA A 728 22.96 -2.13 37.46
CA ALA A 728 23.92 -2.87 38.26
C ALA A 728 23.82 -2.51 39.76
N ARG A 729 24.27 -3.42 40.63
CA ARG A 729 24.22 -3.24 42.09
C ARG A 729 25.14 -2.12 42.61
N ASN A 730 26.14 -1.74 41.83
CA ASN A 730 27.12 -0.70 42.14
C ASN A 730 26.69 0.73 41.74
N GLY A 731 25.41 0.94 41.37
CA GLY A 731 24.89 2.27 41.01
C GLY A 731 25.19 2.73 39.58
N TYR A 732 25.64 1.82 38.73
CA TYR A 732 25.76 2.01 37.28
C TYR A 732 24.62 1.33 36.53
N THR A 733 24.42 1.72 35.28
CA THR A 733 23.43 1.10 34.40
C THR A 733 24.00 0.86 33.01
N VAL A 734 23.55 -0.25 32.42
CA VAL A 734 23.82 -0.68 31.06
C VAL A 734 22.52 -0.56 30.28
N ASN A 735 22.50 0.36 29.32
CA ASN A 735 21.34 0.61 28.49
C ASN A 735 21.72 0.34 27.03
N THR A 736 21.04 -0.60 26.40
CA THR A 736 21.22 -0.93 24.99
C THR A 736 19.95 -0.58 24.22
N TYR A 737 20.10 0.13 23.11
CA TYR A 737 19.02 0.45 22.19
C TYR A 737 19.33 -0.13 20.82
N ILE A 738 18.35 -0.75 20.19
CA ILE A 738 18.41 -1.05 18.76
C ILE A 738 17.63 0.04 18.04
N VAL A 739 18.28 0.69 17.07
CA VAL A 739 17.74 1.81 16.33
C VAL A 739 17.84 1.61 14.83
N LEU A 740 16.91 2.26 14.12
CA LEU A 740 16.86 2.33 12.66
C LEU A 740 16.77 3.80 12.21
N GLU A 741 17.28 4.09 11.02
CA GLU A 741 16.97 5.34 10.32
C GLU A 741 15.49 5.37 9.90
N GLU A 742 14.96 6.54 9.50
CA GLU A 742 13.58 6.68 9.03
C GLU A 742 13.26 5.80 7.80
N SER A 743 14.28 5.37 7.07
CA SER A 743 14.17 4.40 5.97
C SER A 743 13.97 2.94 6.43
N GLY A 744 14.14 2.64 7.72
CA GLY A 744 14.15 1.28 8.26
C GLY A 744 15.49 0.54 8.14
N GLU A 745 16.53 1.21 7.65
CA GLU A 745 17.87 0.65 7.48
C GLU A 745 18.78 0.92 8.69
N PRO A 746 19.83 0.11 8.90
CA PRO A 746 20.89 0.41 9.85
C PRO A 746 21.66 1.70 9.51
N ILE A 747 22.33 2.27 10.51
CA ILE A 747 23.16 3.45 10.38
C ILE A 747 24.56 3.04 9.87
N ASP A 748 24.80 3.18 8.57
CA ASP A 748 26.07 2.82 7.95
C ASP A 748 27.07 4.01 7.82
N ASN A 749 26.62 5.26 8.02
CA ASN A 749 27.45 6.46 7.83
C ASN A 749 28.30 6.80 9.09
N PRO A 750 29.65 6.85 8.98
CA PRO A 750 30.53 7.20 10.12
C PRO A 750 30.26 8.58 10.73
N HIS A 751 29.98 9.61 9.93
CA HIS A 751 29.69 10.96 10.45
C HIS A 751 28.40 10.99 11.27
N ARG A 752 27.43 10.16 10.88
CA ARG A 752 26.17 10.01 11.61
C ARG A 752 26.40 9.41 12.99
N ILE A 753 27.31 8.43 13.08
CA ILE A 753 27.72 7.79 14.34
C ILE A 753 28.42 8.78 15.26
N GLU A 754 29.31 9.61 14.72
CA GLU A 754 29.97 10.69 15.47
C GLU A 754 28.95 11.69 16.01
N GLU A 755 27.97 12.10 15.19
CA GLU A 755 26.88 13.00 15.57
C GLU A 755 26.04 12.43 16.73
N ILE A 756 25.61 11.17 16.60
CA ILE A 756 24.84 10.46 17.64
C ILE A 756 25.64 10.39 18.94
N THR A 757 26.90 9.96 18.85
CA THR A 757 27.79 9.81 20.01
C THR A 757 28.00 11.15 20.70
N ALA A 758 28.25 12.22 19.94
CA ALA A 758 28.47 13.56 20.48
C ALA A 758 27.21 14.12 21.17
N LEU A 759 26.03 13.94 20.57
CA LEU A 759 24.78 14.39 21.17
C LEU A 759 24.49 13.66 22.48
N LEU A 760 24.59 12.33 22.48
CA LEU A 760 24.34 11.51 23.66
C LEU A 760 25.34 11.83 24.78
N LYS A 761 26.65 11.93 24.49
CA LYS A 761 27.66 12.35 25.48
C LYS A 761 27.32 13.71 26.10
N ARG A 762 26.96 14.69 25.26
CA ARG A 762 26.62 16.04 25.72
C ARG A 762 25.37 16.08 26.59
N GLN A 763 24.33 15.30 26.25
CA GLN A 763 23.10 15.27 27.06
C GLN A 763 23.28 14.51 28.36
N LEU A 764 23.98 13.37 28.31
CA LEU A 764 24.17 12.48 29.47
C LEU A 764 25.26 12.95 30.44
N ALA A 765 26.12 13.88 30.03
CA ALA A 765 27.09 14.54 30.93
C ALA A 765 26.46 15.61 31.84
N GLN A 766 25.20 16.00 31.62
CA GLN A 766 24.51 17.01 32.43
C GLN A 766 23.90 16.37 33.69
N SER A 767 23.98 17.07 34.82
CA SER A 767 23.30 16.69 36.06
C SER A 767 22.63 17.93 36.68
N PRO A 768 21.29 17.98 36.79
CA PRO A 768 20.33 16.95 36.38
C PRO A 768 20.24 16.81 34.84
N LEU A 769 19.76 15.65 34.38
CA LEU A 769 19.53 15.41 32.95
C LEU A 769 18.52 16.41 32.36
N PRO A 770 18.75 16.91 31.13
CA PRO A 770 17.91 17.93 30.51
C PRO A 770 16.50 17.40 30.25
N ALA A 771 15.52 18.31 30.28
CA ALA A 771 14.18 17.98 29.82
C ALA A 771 14.20 17.69 28.30
N PRO A 772 13.54 16.62 27.84
CA PRO A 772 13.49 16.27 26.43
C PRO A 772 12.79 17.39 25.63
N ARG A 773 13.34 17.73 24.45
CA ARG A 773 12.78 18.73 23.53
C ARG A 773 12.17 18.04 22.33
N VAL A 774 10.85 18.09 22.19
CA VAL A 774 10.14 17.62 21.00
C VAL A 774 10.23 18.70 19.92
N THR A 775 11.00 18.47 18.87
CA THR A 775 11.21 19.44 17.77
C THR A 775 10.43 19.12 16.50
N ARG A 776 9.95 17.88 16.34
CA ARG A 776 9.17 17.43 15.17
C ARG A 776 7.67 17.64 15.38
N ARG A 777 6.97 18.09 14.32
CA ARG A 777 5.51 18.16 14.29
C ARG A 777 4.90 16.77 14.04
N ALA A 778 3.79 16.47 14.70
CA ALA A 778 2.99 15.27 14.44
C ALA A 778 2.50 15.24 12.97
N ARG A 779 2.44 14.03 12.38
CA ARG A 779 1.97 13.83 11.00
C ARG A 779 0.47 14.16 10.90
N ARG A 780 0.06 14.83 9.81
CA ARG A 780 -1.35 15.24 9.58
C ARG A 780 -2.35 14.07 9.59
N GLN A 781 -1.89 12.86 9.22
CA GLN A 781 -2.67 11.62 9.22
C GLN A 781 -3.20 11.21 10.61
N LEU A 782 -2.51 11.59 11.69
CA LEU A 782 -2.90 11.27 13.07
C LEU A 782 -4.14 12.03 13.55
N GLN A 783 -4.49 13.15 12.92
CA GLN A 783 -5.65 13.96 13.32
C GLN A 783 -7.00 13.27 13.01
N HIS A 784 -7.01 12.31 12.08
CA HIS A 784 -8.25 11.71 11.55
C HIS A 784 -8.45 10.25 11.95
N PHE A 785 -7.40 9.63 12.49
CA PHE A 785 -7.45 8.37 13.23
C PHE A 785 -7.06 8.66 14.69
N PRO A 786 -7.97 9.22 15.51
CA PRO A 786 -7.70 9.31 16.94
C PRO A 786 -7.57 7.89 17.47
N ILE A 787 -6.33 7.49 17.77
CA ILE A 787 -6.04 6.23 18.43
C ILE A 787 -6.14 6.54 19.93
N PRO A 788 -7.24 6.15 20.61
CA PRO A 788 -7.35 6.39 22.03
C PRO A 788 -6.23 5.66 22.74
N THR A 789 -5.62 6.34 23.72
CA THR A 789 -4.58 5.73 24.53
C THR A 789 -5.19 4.59 25.36
N GLN A 790 -4.75 3.36 25.13
CA GLN A 790 -5.15 2.18 25.90
C GLN A 790 -3.95 1.66 26.67
N ILE A 791 -4.17 1.33 27.95
CA ILE A 791 -3.13 0.90 28.88
C ILE A 791 -3.58 -0.38 29.56
N THR A 792 -2.89 -1.47 29.24
CA THR A 792 -3.17 -2.80 29.77
C THR A 792 -1.97 -3.28 30.58
N PHE A 793 -2.24 -3.95 31.70
CA PHE A 793 -1.22 -4.57 32.52
C PHE A 793 -1.44 -6.08 32.56
N SER A 794 -0.34 -6.84 32.57
CA SER A 794 -0.36 -8.28 32.83
C SER A 794 0.83 -8.69 33.70
N ASP A 795 0.67 -9.81 34.40
CA ASP A 795 1.71 -10.33 35.27
C ASP A 795 2.71 -11.20 34.49
N ASP A 796 4.00 -11.05 34.80
CA ASP A 796 5.05 -11.99 34.42
C ASP A 796 5.66 -12.60 35.68
N PRO A 797 4.99 -13.61 36.27
CA PRO A 797 5.41 -14.19 37.55
C PRO A 797 6.75 -14.92 37.46
N ARG A 798 7.11 -15.44 36.27
CA ARG A 798 8.36 -16.19 36.07
C ARG A 798 9.57 -15.27 36.17
N ASN A 799 9.51 -14.12 35.51
CA ASN A 799 10.57 -13.11 35.56
C ASN A 799 10.37 -12.06 36.66
N ARG A 800 9.37 -12.24 37.53
CA ARG A 800 9.04 -11.36 38.65
C ARG A 800 8.91 -9.88 38.24
N ARG A 801 8.20 -9.63 37.14
CA ARG A 801 7.98 -8.30 36.57
C ARG A 801 6.51 -8.08 36.18
N THR A 802 6.14 -6.84 35.94
CA THR A 802 4.84 -6.46 35.39
C THR A 802 5.01 -6.06 33.93
N VAL A 803 4.15 -6.54 33.04
CA VAL A 803 4.13 -6.15 31.64
C VAL A 803 3.10 -5.04 31.48
N LEU A 804 3.51 -3.93 30.90
CA LEU A 804 2.69 -2.79 30.54
C LEU A 804 2.62 -2.72 29.01
N GLU A 805 1.40 -2.78 28.47
CA GLU A 805 1.12 -2.50 27.07
C GLU A 805 0.51 -1.11 26.92
N VAL A 806 1.10 -0.31 26.02
CA VAL A 806 0.62 1.03 25.66
C VAL A 806 0.27 1.04 24.18
N VAL A 807 -1.02 1.20 23.88
CA VAL A 807 -1.50 1.41 22.51
C VAL A 807 -1.90 2.86 22.36
N THR A 808 -1.26 3.60 21.46
CA THR A 808 -1.53 5.04 21.28
C THR A 808 -1.15 5.52 19.87
N ALA A 809 -1.43 6.78 19.58
CA ALA A 809 -0.95 7.47 18.39
C ALA A 809 0.57 7.64 18.43
N ASP A 810 1.28 7.15 17.41
CA ASP A 810 2.72 7.36 17.28
C ASP A 810 3.02 8.83 17.01
N ARG A 811 3.89 9.43 17.81
CA ARG A 811 4.24 10.85 17.71
C ARG A 811 5.66 11.12 18.21
N PRO A 812 6.33 12.17 17.69
CA PRO A 812 7.59 12.63 18.24
C PRO A 812 7.52 12.80 19.76
N GLY A 813 8.55 12.31 20.46
CA GLY A 813 8.65 12.33 21.91
C GLY A 813 7.85 11.28 22.67
N LEU A 814 7.12 10.36 22.02
CA LEU A 814 6.27 9.35 22.67
C LEU A 814 7.00 8.58 23.79
N LEU A 815 8.11 7.91 23.46
CA LEU A 815 8.88 7.12 24.43
C LEU A 815 9.50 7.99 25.54
N SER A 816 9.81 9.24 25.23
CA SER A 816 10.32 10.19 26.20
C SER A 816 9.25 10.57 27.23
N ASP A 817 8.02 10.80 26.79
CA ASP A 817 6.86 11.07 27.65
C ASP A 817 6.52 9.83 28.53
N VAL A 818 6.57 8.62 27.97
CA VAL A 818 6.43 7.37 28.75
C VAL A 818 7.53 7.27 29.81
N GLY A 819 8.79 7.53 29.45
CA GLY A 819 9.89 7.54 30.40
C GLY A 819 9.71 8.55 31.54
N ARG A 820 9.13 9.72 31.27
CA ARG A 820 8.79 10.72 32.30
C ARG A 820 7.69 10.22 33.24
N ALA A 821 6.66 9.57 32.69
CA ALA A 821 5.60 8.96 33.50
C ALA A 821 6.16 7.89 34.45
N PHE A 822 7.13 7.07 34.00
CA PHE A 822 7.80 6.10 34.88
C PHE A 822 8.54 6.76 36.03
N VAL A 823 9.29 7.84 35.77
CA VAL A 823 10.00 8.59 36.82
C VAL A 823 9.03 9.19 37.84
N ASP A 824 7.97 9.85 37.37
CA ASP A 824 6.94 10.45 38.24
C ASP A 824 6.22 9.38 39.08
N CYS A 825 6.15 8.15 38.56
CA CYS A 825 5.56 7.00 39.24
C CYS A 825 6.56 6.15 40.04
N LYS A 826 7.85 6.47 40.04
CA LYS A 826 8.91 5.66 40.66
C LYS A 826 8.95 4.22 40.13
N ILE A 827 8.75 4.07 38.83
CA ILE A 827 8.77 2.79 38.11
C ILE A 827 10.12 2.60 37.44
N ARG A 828 10.68 1.40 37.54
CA ARG A 828 11.91 1.00 36.86
C ARG A 828 11.58 0.21 35.60
N LEU A 829 12.10 0.67 34.47
CA LEU A 829 12.06 -0.04 33.20
C LEU A 829 13.17 -1.09 33.14
N GLN A 830 12.82 -2.32 32.77
CA GLN A 830 13.76 -3.42 32.59
C GLN A 830 14.01 -3.70 31.10
N ASN A 831 12.95 -3.72 30.30
CA ASN A 831 13.01 -3.99 28.87
C ASN A 831 11.84 -3.27 28.17
N ALA A 832 12.03 -2.87 26.91
CA ALA A 832 10.98 -2.30 26.08
C ALA A 832 11.06 -2.87 24.66
N LYS A 833 9.92 -3.35 24.15
CA LYS A 833 9.71 -3.71 22.75
C LYS A 833 8.85 -2.63 22.12
N ILE A 834 9.40 -1.94 21.13
CA ILE A 834 8.74 -0.79 20.50
C ILE A 834 8.25 -1.24 19.14
N ALA A 835 6.93 -1.21 18.96
CA ALA A 835 6.28 -1.71 17.77
C ALA A 835 5.40 -0.61 17.17
N THR A 836 5.95 0.09 16.18
CA THR A 836 5.22 1.13 15.45
C THR A 836 4.66 0.56 14.15
N PHE A 837 3.36 0.73 13.96
CA PHE A 837 2.63 0.32 12.77
C PHE A 837 1.93 1.54 12.16
N GLY A 838 2.49 2.09 11.08
CA GLY A 838 1.94 3.28 10.44
C GLY A 838 1.98 4.49 11.39
N ALA A 839 0.82 4.85 11.96
CA ALA A 839 0.68 5.94 12.93
C ALA A 839 0.19 5.46 14.32
N ARG A 840 0.17 4.14 14.56
CA ARG A 840 -0.16 3.53 15.85
C ARG A 840 1.11 2.93 16.46
N ALA A 841 1.39 3.27 17.71
CA ALA A 841 2.39 2.62 18.53
C ALA A 841 1.71 1.57 19.41
N GLU A 842 2.30 0.37 19.46
CA GLU A 842 1.96 -0.71 20.37
C GLU A 842 3.21 -1.10 21.16
N ASP A 843 3.52 -0.30 22.17
CA ASP A 843 4.76 -0.43 22.91
C ASP A 843 4.55 -1.30 24.15
N ILE A 844 5.47 -2.23 24.37
CA ILE A 844 5.43 -3.16 25.49
C ILE A 844 6.63 -2.91 26.39
N PHE A 845 6.34 -2.61 27.65
CA PHE A 845 7.32 -2.27 28.67
C PHE A 845 7.28 -3.32 29.77
N PHE A 846 8.44 -3.87 30.10
CA PHE A 846 8.62 -4.76 31.23
C PHE A 846 9.13 -3.93 32.41
N ILE A 847 8.31 -3.79 33.44
CA ILE A 847 8.50 -2.81 34.52
C ILE A 847 8.46 -3.45 35.92
N THR A 848 9.07 -2.75 36.88
CA THR A 848 9.15 -3.14 38.30
C THR A 848 9.03 -1.91 39.21
N ASP A 849 8.77 -2.13 40.50
CA ASP A 849 8.90 -1.10 41.53
C ASP A 849 10.39 -0.72 41.77
N THR A 850 10.64 0.26 42.63
CA THR A 850 12.02 0.69 42.99
C THR A 850 12.85 -0.39 43.70
N HIS A 851 12.22 -1.50 44.11
CA HIS A 851 12.85 -2.64 44.79
C HIS A 851 13.00 -3.84 43.86
N ASN A 852 12.82 -3.64 42.54
CA ASN A 852 12.87 -4.68 41.50
C ASN A 852 11.86 -5.81 41.73
N ARG A 853 10.65 -5.48 42.20
CA ARG A 853 9.53 -6.41 42.38
C ARG A 853 8.39 -6.10 41.40
N PRO A 854 7.52 -7.08 41.08
CA PRO A 854 6.31 -6.81 40.31
C PRO A 854 5.41 -5.80 41.02
N ILE A 855 4.74 -4.97 40.24
CA ILE A 855 3.78 -3.97 40.73
C ILE A 855 2.43 -4.68 40.88
N THR A 856 2.11 -5.10 42.10
CA THR A 856 0.87 -5.84 42.41
C THR A 856 -0.24 -4.98 43.00
N SER A 857 0.08 -3.74 43.40
CA SER A 857 -0.84 -2.77 43.98
C SER A 857 -1.73 -2.17 42.90
N GLU A 858 -3.04 -2.44 42.96
CA GLU A 858 -4.02 -1.83 42.04
C GLU A 858 -3.99 -0.31 42.07
N SER A 859 -3.75 0.30 43.23
CA SER A 859 -3.63 1.76 43.35
C SER A 859 -2.41 2.32 42.62
N ASP A 860 -1.28 1.60 42.63
CA ASP A 860 -0.08 2.03 41.92
C ASP A 860 -0.22 1.85 40.40
N LEU A 861 -0.85 0.76 39.97
CA LEU A 861 -1.19 0.53 38.56
C LEU A 861 -2.19 1.58 38.04
N ALA A 862 -3.22 1.92 38.83
CA ALA A 862 -4.18 2.96 38.49
C ALA A 862 -3.49 4.34 38.40
N ARG A 863 -2.62 4.68 39.36
CA ARG A 863 -1.84 5.93 39.32
C ARG A 863 -0.95 6.00 38.09
N LEU A 864 -0.25 4.92 37.74
CA LEU A 864 0.59 4.85 36.56
C LEU A 864 -0.23 5.03 35.28
N ARG A 865 -1.38 4.37 35.17
CA ARG A 865 -2.33 4.53 34.06
C ARG A 865 -2.75 5.99 33.87
N ASP A 866 -3.20 6.64 34.95
CA ASP A 866 -3.69 8.03 34.88
C ASP A 866 -2.58 9.03 34.48
N VAL A 867 -1.35 8.80 34.98
CA VAL A 867 -0.20 9.63 34.62
C VAL A 867 0.19 9.43 33.17
N LEU A 868 0.23 8.18 32.68
CA LEU A 868 0.51 7.87 31.27
C LEU A 868 -0.54 8.49 30.35
N ILE A 869 -1.84 8.28 30.59
CA ILE A 869 -2.92 8.90 29.80
C ILE A 869 -2.74 10.41 29.76
N ARG A 870 -2.45 11.03 30.90
CA ARG A 870 -2.22 12.48 30.98
C ARG A 870 -1.03 12.92 30.14
N TYR A 871 0.07 12.19 30.10
CA TYR A 871 1.22 12.54 29.27
C TYR A 871 0.95 12.31 27.78
N LEU A 872 0.23 11.25 27.44
CA LEU A 872 0.00 10.82 26.07
C LEU A 872 -1.09 11.65 25.38
N ASP A 873 -2.15 12.02 26.10
CA ASP A 873 -3.30 12.75 25.56
C ASP A 873 -3.19 14.29 25.71
N LYS A 874 -2.30 14.82 26.57
CA LYS A 874 -2.10 16.29 26.72
C LYS A 874 -1.63 17.01 25.46
N CYS A 875 -1.21 16.28 24.43
CA CYS A 875 -0.66 16.79 23.19
C CYS A 875 -1.47 16.40 21.94
N GLN A 876 -2.67 15.80 22.10
CA GLN A 876 -3.58 15.55 20.98
C GLN A 876 -4.28 16.83 20.50
#